data_AF-L7JMW3-F1
#
_entry.id   AF-L7JMW3-F1
#
_cell.length_a   1.000
_cell.length_b   1.000
_cell.length_c   1.000
_cell.angle_alpha   90.00
_cell.angle_beta   90.00
_cell.angle_gamma   90.00
#
_symmetry.space_group_name_H-M   'P 1'
#
loop_
_entity.id
_entity.type
_entity.pdbx_description
1 polymer ?
#
loop_
_entity_poly.entity_id
_entity_poly.type
_entity_poly.pdbx_seq_one_letter_code
_entity_poly.pdbx_strand_id
1 'polypeptide(L)'
;MSSPPPRPAWRPDFEIAILCALPVEADAVLSIFDEDWDENADGQPYDKAVGDPNAYTTGLVGRHNVVLAHLGNMGNVSSASAAASFRWSFPNIKLALIVGILGVVPFDPKETGITRKTERVLGDVIISEGVVQYDFGRQYSNRFVVKNTLRDAYGRPNLEIRSLLAKLKSKTYRKRLQQKMAEYLKLLEIKDGLEYKYPGKEFDVLFPLGYRHIADDKECDVCCDKSKPIKRTRLQQGLVNPMVHFGITLFVGPPKAVKAGPWHSQLQKNRNFVGRTELIDDLTGKRFIGDDDGHQRIAVTGLGGVGKTQLALKICFWVKENKPEWSVFWIQALSMASFEKSCRDIASLLYPDMVENQDAKELVKNHLSSVTAGYWLLVVDNIDNETLAGRGEEGIRDFFPRSNKGKILFTTRYRHIAHQLAQSEIINLERMVEGEAKELLSKSLVKKPSKNSEQDVFELLEFLTYLPLAITQAASYMNVTTVSVSQYIRLLRNTQGDMIKLLETECDDDNRDPKQTHAIVSTWVVSFEQIRKDRGAAKLLSLIAHIEFKAIPPSIFPSVGLESEQSMALGVLCGYSFLTEQGNGATYDMHRLVHFALQIWVKRQCNSREQRQDVLVHRERIFSTDKWGEREKWRQTLPHVLKAVQSDGKDKDSWQEENNLGYWAGRCLMAEAAPRWAHAIPAEVPLYWPAPGSTA
;
A
#
# COMPACT_ATOMS: atom_id res chain seq x y z
N MET A 1 -23.34 35.97 57.31
CA MET A 1 -23.00 35.64 55.91
C MET A 1 -22.27 36.85 55.36
N SER A 2 -21.04 36.69 54.86
CA SER A 2 -20.35 37.77 54.13
C SER A 2 -21.14 38.07 52.87
N SER A 3 -21.30 39.35 52.53
CA SER A 3 -21.87 39.76 51.23
C SER A 3 -21.16 39.05 50.08
N PRO A 4 -21.88 38.66 49.01
CA PRO A 4 -21.23 38.08 47.83
C PRO A 4 -20.17 39.06 47.31
N PRO A 5 -19.02 38.55 46.81
CA PRO A 5 -18.00 39.42 46.24
C PRO A 5 -18.60 40.18 45.05
N PRO A 6 -18.18 41.44 44.83
CA PRO A 6 -18.65 42.20 43.69
C PRO A 6 -18.21 41.55 42.38
N ARG A 7 -18.96 41.83 41.31
CA ARG A 7 -18.59 41.49 39.93
C ARG A 7 -17.15 41.98 39.66
N PRO A 8 -16.26 41.12 39.12
CA PRO A 8 -14.91 41.50 38.69
C PRO A 8 -14.90 42.77 37.83
N ALA A 9 -13.87 43.60 37.96
CA ALA A 9 -13.73 44.75 37.07
C ALA A 9 -13.10 44.32 35.75
N TRP A 10 -12.17 43.37 35.80
CA TRP A 10 -11.40 42.92 34.64
C TRP A 10 -11.06 41.42 34.70
N ARG A 11 -10.67 40.84 33.56
CA ARG A 11 -10.22 39.43 33.46
C ARG A 11 -9.10 39.01 34.45
N PRO A 12 -8.15 39.88 34.84
CA PRO A 12 -7.15 39.54 35.87
C PRO A 12 -7.72 39.36 37.29
N ASP A 13 -9.00 39.65 37.54
CA ASP A 13 -9.60 39.47 38.88
C ASP A 13 -10.15 38.05 39.08
N PHE A 14 -10.06 37.19 38.06
CA PHE A 14 -10.38 35.77 38.16
C PHE A 14 -9.15 34.99 38.60
N GLU A 15 -9.27 34.24 39.69
CA GLU A 15 -8.16 33.46 40.28
C GLU A 15 -8.36 31.93 40.15
N ILE A 16 -9.56 31.49 39.76
CA ILE A 16 -9.92 30.07 39.67
C ILE A 16 -10.45 29.75 38.28
N ALA A 17 -9.83 28.78 37.62
CA ALA A 17 -10.28 28.23 36.35
C ALA A 17 -10.87 26.82 36.55
N ILE A 18 -11.92 26.50 35.82
CA ILE A 18 -12.51 25.17 35.72
C ILE A 18 -12.43 24.75 34.25
N LEU A 19 -11.94 23.54 33.98
CA LEU A 19 -11.83 22.99 32.64
C LEU A 19 -12.74 21.76 32.54
N CYS A 20 -13.73 21.83 31.66
CA CYS A 20 -14.63 20.73 31.34
C CYS A 20 -14.38 20.25 29.91
N ALA A 21 -14.22 18.94 29.75
CA ALA A 21 -13.96 18.32 28.46
C ALA A 21 -15.26 18.02 27.69
N LEU A 22 -16.36 17.82 28.41
CA LEU A 22 -17.66 17.48 27.84
C LEU A 22 -18.73 18.54 28.18
N PRO A 23 -19.70 18.79 27.30
CA PRO A 23 -20.82 19.68 27.58
C PRO A 23 -21.56 19.30 28.87
N VAL A 24 -21.80 18.01 29.11
CA VAL A 24 -22.46 17.53 30.33
C VAL A 24 -21.70 17.82 31.62
N GLU A 25 -20.37 17.99 31.56
CA GLU A 25 -19.55 18.42 32.69
C GLU A 25 -19.68 19.94 32.90
N ALA A 26 -19.70 20.71 31.80
CA ALA A 26 -19.90 22.15 31.83
C ALA A 26 -21.29 22.51 32.38
N ASP A 27 -22.35 21.84 31.93
CA ASP A 27 -23.72 22.05 32.38
C ASP A 27 -23.88 21.81 33.89
N ALA A 28 -23.19 20.81 34.44
CA ALA A 28 -23.16 20.54 35.87
C ALA A 28 -22.46 21.66 36.66
N VAL A 29 -21.38 22.21 36.11
CA VAL A 29 -20.63 23.32 36.73
C VAL A 29 -21.41 24.63 36.64
N LEU A 30 -21.98 24.96 35.48
CA LEU A 30 -22.85 26.12 35.31
C LEU A 30 -24.07 26.04 36.24
N SER A 31 -24.56 24.83 36.48
CA SER A 31 -25.72 24.65 37.36
C SER A 31 -25.49 24.98 38.81
N ILE A 32 -24.23 25.02 39.26
CA ILE A 32 -23.83 25.41 40.61
C ILE A 32 -23.30 26.85 40.70
N PHE A 33 -23.34 27.61 39.60
CA PHE A 33 -23.03 29.04 39.67
C PHE A 33 -24.11 29.75 40.49
N ASP A 34 -23.68 30.55 41.44
CA ASP A 34 -24.57 31.44 42.18
C ASP A 34 -24.98 32.64 41.30
N GLU A 35 -24.08 33.08 40.39
CA GLU A 35 -24.31 34.15 39.40
C GLU A 35 -23.57 33.84 38.10
N ASP A 36 -24.20 34.12 36.95
CA ASP A 36 -23.58 34.11 35.62
C ASP A 36 -23.24 35.55 35.21
N TRP A 37 -21.96 35.86 35.05
CA TRP A 37 -21.56 37.22 34.73
C TRP A 37 -21.74 37.58 33.25
N ASP A 38 -21.86 36.59 32.36
CA ASP A 38 -22.00 36.79 30.92
C ASP A 38 -23.47 36.91 30.49
N GLU A 39 -24.41 36.29 31.20
CA GLU A 39 -25.86 36.38 30.94
C GLU A 39 -26.59 37.49 31.72
N ASN A 40 -26.01 37.99 32.83
CA ASN A 40 -26.63 39.05 33.63
C ASN A 40 -26.75 40.37 32.82
N ALA A 41 -27.98 40.89 32.69
CA ALA A 41 -28.38 41.99 31.80
C ALA A 41 -27.64 43.33 31.96
N ASP A 42 -26.87 43.51 33.04
CA ASP A 42 -26.22 44.76 33.42
C ASP A 42 -24.72 44.84 33.04
N GLY A 43 -24.12 43.82 32.43
CA GLY A 43 -22.67 43.84 32.13
C GLY A 43 -22.26 43.17 30.82
N GLN A 44 -21.23 43.73 30.17
CA GLN A 44 -20.62 43.13 28.98
C GLN A 44 -19.86 41.86 29.34
N PRO A 45 -19.88 40.82 28.47
CA PRO A 45 -19.05 39.63 28.63
C PRO A 45 -17.57 40.02 28.71
N TYR A 46 -16.79 39.31 29.52
CA TYR A 46 -15.35 39.63 29.67
C TYR A 46 -14.52 39.27 28.44
N ASP A 47 -15.04 38.40 27.57
CA ASP A 47 -14.41 37.89 26.36
C ASP A 47 -13.01 37.29 26.63
N LYS A 48 -12.19 37.12 25.59
CA LYS A 48 -10.86 36.51 25.63
C LYS A 48 -9.80 37.37 24.94
N ALA A 49 -8.54 36.99 25.10
CA ALA A 49 -7.43 37.68 24.43
C ALA A 49 -7.44 37.40 22.92
N VAL A 50 -6.93 38.36 22.13
CA VAL A 50 -6.78 38.19 20.68
C VAL A 50 -5.91 36.97 20.39
N GLY A 51 -6.40 36.07 19.55
CA GLY A 51 -5.71 34.82 19.19
C GLY A 51 -6.02 33.63 20.10
N ASP A 52 -6.85 33.81 21.14
CA ASP A 52 -7.32 32.69 21.96
C ASP A 52 -8.48 31.94 21.26
N PRO A 53 -8.30 30.65 20.91
CA PRO A 53 -9.34 29.89 20.21
C PRO A 53 -10.45 29.38 21.14
N ASN A 54 -10.29 29.43 22.47
CA ASN A 54 -11.22 28.77 23.40
C ASN A 54 -12.51 29.56 23.64
N ALA A 55 -13.53 28.90 24.18
CA ALA A 55 -14.75 29.54 24.67
C ALA A 55 -14.80 29.47 26.21
N TYR A 56 -15.28 30.54 26.83
CA TYR A 56 -15.32 30.68 28.29
C TYR A 56 -16.69 31.15 28.76
N THR A 57 -17.05 30.75 29.99
CA THR A 57 -18.15 31.35 30.76
C THR A 57 -17.61 31.79 32.10
N THR A 58 -17.99 32.99 32.55
CA THR A 58 -17.54 33.56 33.81
C THR A 58 -18.69 33.63 34.82
N GLY A 59 -18.39 33.35 36.08
CA GLY A 59 -19.44 33.34 37.11
C GLY A 59 -18.92 33.39 38.54
N LEU A 60 -19.85 33.24 39.47
CA LEU A 60 -19.59 33.21 40.91
C LEU A 60 -19.90 31.83 41.48
N VAL A 61 -18.98 31.26 42.24
CA VAL A 61 -19.22 30.06 43.05
C VAL A 61 -18.79 30.30 44.50
N GLY A 62 -19.78 30.37 45.38
CA GLY A 62 -19.69 30.77 46.77
C GLY A 62 -19.13 32.17 46.94
N ARG A 63 -17.82 32.25 47.16
CA ARG A 63 -17.08 33.51 47.36
C ARG A 63 -15.99 33.73 46.33
N HIS A 64 -16.00 32.93 45.27
CA HIS A 64 -14.91 32.85 44.31
C HIS A 64 -15.45 33.17 42.91
N ASN A 65 -14.87 34.18 42.28
CA ASN A 65 -15.07 34.42 40.86
C ASN A 65 -14.31 33.35 40.08
N VAL A 66 -15.04 32.64 39.22
CA VAL A 66 -14.54 31.49 38.46
C VAL A 66 -14.68 31.75 36.96
N VAL A 67 -13.77 31.16 36.19
CA VAL A 67 -13.88 31.06 34.74
C VAL A 67 -13.92 29.59 34.33
N LEU A 68 -14.97 29.21 33.61
CA LEU A 68 -15.15 27.89 33.03
C LEU A 68 -14.68 27.92 31.57
N ALA A 69 -13.79 26.99 31.19
CA ALA A 69 -13.43 26.75 29.80
C ALA A 69 -14.23 25.59 29.21
N HIS A 70 -14.78 25.84 28.03
CA HIS A 70 -15.42 24.83 27.19
C HIS A 70 -14.38 24.28 26.20
N LEU A 71 -13.91 23.07 26.43
CA LEU A 71 -12.92 22.46 25.54
C LEU A 71 -13.62 21.95 24.26
N GLY A 72 -13.08 22.30 23.09
CA GLY A 72 -13.65 21.89 21.81
C GLY A 72 -13.49 20.40 21.48
N ASN A 73 -12.53 19.73 22.13
CA ASN A 73 -12.28 18.29 22.02
C ASN A 73 -11.78 17.73 23.35
N MET A 74 -12.06 16.46 23.63
CA MET A 74 -11.45 15.73 24.74
C MET A 74 -9.95 15.48 24.48
N GLY A 75 -9.19 15.30 25.56
CA GLY A 75 -7.82 14.77 25.52
C GLY A 75 -6.72 15.78 25.86
N ASN A 76 -5.52 15.25 26.09
CA ASN A 76 -4.41 15.96 26.71
C ASN A 76 -3.97 17.21 25.93
N VAL A 77 -3.97 17.14 24.59
CA VAL A 77 -3.53 18.25 23.73
C VAL A 77 -4.49 19.42 23.81
N SER A 78 -5.80 19.15 23.75
CA SER A 78 -6.85 20.16 23.85
C SER A 78 -6.80 20.85 25.22
N SER A 79 -6.74 20.09 26.31
CA SER A 79 -6.63 20.65 27.67
C SER A 79 -5.34 21.45 27.88
N ALA A 80 -4.21 20.98 27.35
CA ALA A 80 -2.93 21.69 27.45
C ALA A 80 -2.94 23.01 26.67
N SER A 81 -3.54 23.00 25.46
CA SER A 81 -3.73 24.20 24.64
C SER A 81 -4.61 25.22 25.36
N ALA A 82 -5.75 24.80 25.90
CA ALA A 82 -6.63 25.68 26.67
C ALA A 82 -5.97 26.24 27.93
N ALA A 83 -5.21 25.42 28.65
CA ALA A 83 -4.43 25.86 29.82
C ALA A 83 -3.32 26.86 29.45
N ALA A 84 -2.72 26.75 28.26
CA ALA A 84 -1.75 27.71 27.76
C ALA A 84 -2.44 29.05 27.43
N SER A 85 -3.58 29.02 26.75
CA SER A 85 -4.38 30.21 26.42
C SER A 85 -4.89 30.95 27.67
N PHE A 86 -5.27 30.22 28.72
CA PHE A 86 -5.68 30.82 29.99
C PHE A 86 -4.66 31.83 30.53
N ARG A 87 -3.36 31.58 30.33
CA ARG A 87 -2.31 32.51 30.80
C ARG A 87 -2.36 33.88 30.12
N TRP A 88 -2.94 33.96 28.94
CA TRP A 88 -3.12 35.22 28.22
C TRP A 88 -4.49 35.84 28.48
N SER A 89 -5.55 35.02 28.50
CA SER A 89 -6.90 35.54 28.67
C SER A 89 -7.24 35.89 30.11
N PHE A 90 -6.74 35.14 31.08
CA PHE A 90 -6.97 35.29 32.52
C PHE A 90 -5.63 35.14 33.26
N PRO A 91 -4.79 36.19 33.31
CA PRO A 91 -3.38 36.07 33.68
C PRO A 91 -3.12 35.72 35.15
N ASN A 92 -4.11 35.89 36.03
CA ASN A 92 -3.97 35.72 37.48
C ASN A 92 -4.59 34.44 38.03
N ILE A 93 -4.85 33.45 37.18
CA ILE A 93 -5.33 32.14 37.63
C ILE A 93 -4.27 31.49 38.54
N LYS A 94 -4.68 31.22 39.79
CA LYS A 94 -3.86 30.57 40.84
C LYS A 94 -4.21 29.09 40.99
N LEU A 95 -5.46 28.73 40.72
CA LEU A 95 -5.97 27.37 40.81
C LEU A 95 -6.72 27.01 39.52
N ALA A 96 -6.30 25.94 38.86
CA ALA A 96 -7.05 25.34 37.77
C ALA A 96 -7.57 23.96 38.20
N LEU A 97 -8.87 23.76 38.05
CA LEU A 97 -9.56 22.50 38.32
C LEU A 97 -9.86 21.82 36.99
N ILE A 98 -9.20 20.68 36.74
CA ILE A 98 -9.51 19.81 35.62
C ILE A 98 -10.47 18.76 36.15
N VAL A 99 -11.72 18.81 35.70
CA VAL A 99 -12.79 17.91 36.13
C VAL A 99 -13.14 17.00 34.97
N GLY A 100 -13.31 15.72 35.25
CA GLY A 100 -13.79 14.77 34.26
C GLY A 100 -13.83 13.35 34.78
N ILE A 101 -14.20 12.44 33.88
CA ILE A 101 -14.32 11.02 34.18
C ILE A 101 -12.93 10.41 34.38
N LEU A 102 -12.75 9.66 35.47
CA LEU A 102 -11.48 9.00 35.80
C LEU A 102 -11.64 7.48 35.92
N GLY A 103 -10.76 6.73 35.27
CA GLY A 103 -10.57 5.30 35.55
C GLY A 103 -9.86 5.09 36.89
N VAL A 104 -10.34 4.16 37.71
CA VAL A 104 -9.84 3.95 39.07
C VAL A 104 -9.54 2.49 39.32
N VAL A 105 -8.44 2.20 40.02
CA VAL A 105 -8.17 0.86 40.56
C VAL A 105 -9.15 0.59 41.71
N PRO A 106 -10.11 -0.35 41.55
CA PRO A 106 -11.25 -0.48 42.48
C PRO A 106 -10.85 -0.89 43.91
N PHE A 107 -9.70 -1.55 44.05
CA PHE A 107 -9.16 -2.06 45.31
C PHE A 107 -7.70 -1.66 45.45
N ASP A 108 -7.31 -1.13 46.61
CA ASP A 108 -5.90 -0.82 46.88
C ASP A 108 -5.10 -2.11 47.14
N PRO A 109 -4.09 -2.45 46.32
CA PRO A 109 -3.30 -3.67 46.51
C PRO A 109 -2.45 -3.65 47.78
N LYS A 110 -2.21 -2.47 48.40
CA LYS A 110 -1.46 -2.34 49.65
C LYS A 110 -2.34 -2.48 50.91
N GLU A 111 -3.67 -2.46 50.77
CA GLU A 111 -4.61 -2.74 51.87
C GLU A 111 -4.75 -4.27 52.07
N THR A 112 -3.69 -4.91 52.58
CA THR A 112 -3.69 -6.34 52.93
C THR A 112 -4.22 -6.56 54.35
N GLY A 113 -5.54 -6.64 54.50
CA GLY A 113 -6.21 -6.99 55.75
C GLY A 113 -7.73 -7.01 55.62
N ILE A 114 -8.40 -8.00 56.21
CA ILE A 114 -9.84 -8.28 56.07
C ILE A 114 -10.75 -7.13 56.57
N THR A 115 -10.22 -6.16 57.33
CA THR A 115 -11.02 -5.12 58.01
C THR A 115 -11.00 -3.72 57.41
N ARG A 116 -10.23 -3.44 56.33
CA ARG A 116 -10.26 -2.14 55.62
C ARG A 116 -9.87 -2.27 54.15
N LYS A 117 -10.67 -2.95 53.33
CA LYS A 117 -10.65 -2.71 51.88
C LYS A 117 -11.70 -1.65 51.58
N THR A 118 -11.30 -0.41 51.35
CA THR A 118 -12.28 0.61 50.95
C THR A 118 -12.51 0.47 49.44
N GLU A 119 -13.52 -0.32 49.08
CA GLU A 119 -13.92 -0.50 47.68
C GLU A 119 -14.32 0.84 47.04
N ARG A 120 -13.73 1.13 45.88
CA ARG A 120 -14.06 2.31 45.07
C ARG A 120 -15.09 1.93 44.01
N VAL A 121 -16.14 2.74 43.87
CA VAL A 121 -17.28 2.48 42.98
C VAL A 121 -17.54 3.66 42.04
N LEU A 122 -18.27 3.42 40.95
CA LEU A 122 -18.65 4.47 40.01
C LEU A 122 -19.45 5.56 40.75
N GLY A 123 -19.11 6.82 40.46
CA GLY A 123 -19.63 7.98 41.17
C GLY A 123 -18.77 8.44 42.35
N ASP A 124 -17.79 7.66 42.82
CA ASP A 124 -16.79 8.17 43.77
C ASP A 124 -15.93 9.26 43.15
N VAL A 125 -15.50 10.22 43.99
CA VAL A 125 -14.66 11.34 43.59
C VAL A 125 -13.22 11.08 43.99
N ILE A 126 -12.30 11.18 43.02
CA ILE A 126 -10.86 11.07 43.27
C ILE A 126 -10.21 12.45 43.15
N ILE A 127 -9.55 12.88 44.22
CA ILE A 127 -8.73 14.10 44.21
C ILE A 127 -7.27 13.70 44.05
N SER A 128 -6.67 14.14 42.95
CA SER A 128 -5.27 13.84 42.62
C SER A 128 -4.31 14.52 43.59
N GLU A 129 -3.32 13.76 44.05
CA GLU A 129 -2.16 14.26 44.82
C GLU A 129 -0.93 14.48 43.95
N GLY A 130 -0.99 14.00 42.72
CA GLY A 130 0.13 13.98 41.79
C GLY A 130 -0.29 13.28 40.51
N VAL A 131 0.34 13.69 39.42
CA VAL A 131 0.06 13.17 38.08
C VAL A 131 1.26 12.40 37.58
N VAL A 132 1.01 11.21 37.04
CA VAL A 132 2.00 10.44 36.29
C VAL A 132 1.50 10.29 34.88
N GLN A 133 2.26 10.77 33.90
CA GLN A 133 1.98 10.52 32.49
C GLN A 133 2.38 9.08 32.16
N TYR A 134 1.43 8.15 32.27
CA TYR A 134 1.69 6.72 32.16
C TYR A 134 1.97 6.30 30.71
N ASP A 135 1.48 7.03 29.72
CA ASP A 135 1.75 6.78 28.29
C ASP A 135 3.06 7.40 27.79
N PHE A 136 3.75 8.19 28.62
CA PHE A 136 5.05 8.76 28.30
C PHE A 136 6.17 7.84 28.73
N GLY A 137 6.68 7.06 27.78
CA GLY A 137 7.65 6.03 28.08
C GLY A 137 8.26 5.40 26.84
N ARG A 138 9.04 4.35 27.06
CA ARG A 138 9.61 3.51 26.01
C ARG A 138 8.91 2.16 26.03
N GLN A 139 8.28 1.80 24.91
CA GLN A 139 7.80 0.45 24.69
C GLN A 139 8.99 -0.44 24.32
N TYR A 140 9.28 -1.44 25.13
CA TYR A 140 10.19 -2.55 24.83
C TYR A 140 9.36 -3.78 24.43
N SER A 141 10.01 -4.78 23.81
CA SER A 141 9.34 -5.97 23.27
C SER A 141 8.48 -6.74 24.28
N ASN A 142 8.84 -6.71 25.56
CA ASN A 142 8.14 -7.43 26.63
C ASN A 142 7.44 -6.53 27.65
N ARG A 143 7.64 -5.21 27.61
CA ARG A 143 7.07 -4.27 28.59
C ARG A 143 7.11 -2.83 28.12
N PHE A 144 6.11 -2.06 28.53
CA PHE A 144 6.22 -0.61 28.53
C PHE A 144 6.99 -0.14 29.77
N VAL A 145 7.94 0.77 29.60
CA VAL A 145 8.61 1.43 30.72
C VAL A 145 8.30 2.92 30.66
N VAL A 146 7.51 3.38 31.63
CA VAL A 146 7.22 4.80 31.82
C VAL A 146 8.53 5.57 32.02
N LYS A 147 8.71 6.67 31.29
CA LYS A 147 9.78 7.63 31.57
C LYS A 147 9.36 8.45 32.79
N ASN A 148 9.96 8.13 33.93
CA ASN A 148 9.65 8.76 35.21
C ASN A 148 10.90 9.37 35.87
N THR A 149 11.90 9.76 35.07
CA THR A 149 13.11 10.42 35.59
C THR A 149 12.77 11.81 36.11
N LEU A 150 13.65 12.41 36.92
CA LEU A 150 13.48 13.79 37.41
C LEU A 150 13.27 14.83 36.30
N ARG A 151 13.76 14.57 35.07
CA ARG A 151 13.59 15.46 33.92
C ARG A 151 12.27 15.23 33.16
N ASP A 152 11.72 14.02 33.28
CA ASP A 152 10.55 13.57 32.52
C ASP A 152 9.26 13.57 33.36
N ALA A 153 9.38 13.48 34.69
CA ALA A 153 8.25 13.44 35.60
C ALA A 153 7.75 14.85 35.95
N TYR A 154 6.42 14.99 36.07
CA TYR A 154 5.85 16.22 36.60
C TYR A 154 6.34 16.48 38.03
N GLY A 155 6.64 17.76 38.31
CA GLY A 155 7.02 18.20 39.64
C GLY A 155 5.92 17.97 40.68
N ARG A 156 6.30 17.99 41.95
CA ARG A 156 5.31 17.95 43.05
C ARG A 156 4.43 19.20 43.00
N PRO A 157 3.14 19.11 43.39
CA PRO A 157 2.32 20.29 43.54
C PRO A 157 2.98 21.31 44.48
N ASN A 158 2.74 22.60 44.23
CA ASN A 158 3.28 23.68 45.03
C ASN A 158 2.80 23.60 46.50
N LEU A 159 3.39 24.41 47.38
CA LEU A 159 3.10 24.34 48.82
C LEU A 159 1.63 24.65 49.15
N GLU A 160 1.01 25.58 48.42
CA GLU A 160 -0.37 26.00 48.63
C GLU A 160 -1.34 24.84 48.35
N ILE A 161 -1.20 24.20 47.19
CA ILE A 161 -2.00 23.02 46.82
C ILE A 161 -1.75 21.87 47.79
N ARG A 162 -0.49 21.60 48.18
CA ARG A 162 -0.20 20.53 49.15
C ARG A 162 -0.82 20.79 50.52
N SER A 163 -0.82 22.04 50.97
CA SER A 163 -1.43 22.43 52.25
C SER A 163 -2.96 22.33 52.19
N LEU A 164 -3.57 22.70 51.05
CA LEU A 164 -4.99 22.52 50.79
C LEU A 164 -5.38 21.03 50.80
N LEU A 165 -4.62 20.18 50.09
CA LEU A 165 -4.83 18.73 50.07
C LEU A 165 -4.71 18.12 51.48
N ALA A 166 -3.71 18.53 52.27
CA ALA A 166 -3.56 18.08 53.66
C ALA A 166 -4.78 18.47 54.52
N LYS A 167 -5.30 19.68 54.35
CA LYS A 167 -6.53 20.13 55.02
C LYS A 167 -7.73 19.27 54.61
N LEU A 168 -7.94 19.04 53.31
CA LEU A 168 -9.06 18.25 52.79
C LEU A 168 -9.00 16.77 53.21
N LYS A 169 -7.80 16.22 53.41
CA LYS A 169 -7.60 14.85 53.90
C LYS A 169 -7.98 14.65 55.37
N SER A 170 -7.97 15.72 56.17
CA SER A 170 -8.36 15.62 57.57
C SER A 170 -9.82 15.14 57.69
N LYS A 171 -10.11 14.32 58.71
CA LYS A 171 -11.43 13.69 58.87
C LYS A 171 -12.59 14.69 58.84
N THR A 172 -12.43 15.83 59.53
CA THR A 172 -13.45 16.87 59.65
C THR A 172 -13.75 17.53 58.30
N TYR A 173 -12.72 17.94 57.56
CA TYR A 173 -12.91 18.61 56.27
C TYR A 173 -13.34 17.63 55.18
N ARG A 174 -12.87 16.38 55.20
CA ARG A 174 -13.35 15.33 54.30
C ARG A 174 -14.86 15.07 54.49
N LYS A 175 -15.32 14.99 55.74
CA LYS A 175 -16.75 14.84 56.05
C LYS A 175 -17.56 16.04 55.55
N ARG A 176 -17.06 17.27 55.78
CA ARG A 176 -17.70 18.50 55.30
C ARG A 176 -17.78 18.55 53.77
N LEU A 177 -16.73 18.12 53.08
CA LEU A 177 -16.69 18.02 51.63
C LEU A 177 -17.74 17.03 51.11
N GLN A 178 -17.82 15.84 51.71
CA GLN A 178 -18.83 14.85 51.34
C GLN A 178 -20.27 15.33 51.59
N GLN A 179 -20.51 16.05 52.70
CA GLN A 179 -21.81 16.66 52.99
C GLN A 179 -22.19 17.70 51.94
N LYS A 180 -21.28 18.62 51.61
CA LYS A 180 -21.50 19.63 50.57
C LYS A 180 -21.72 19.02 49.19
N MET A 181 -20.96 17.97 48.85
CA MET A 181 -21.16 17.22 47.61
C MET A 181 -22.57 16.61 47.55
N ALA A 182 -23.07 16.02 48.64
CA ALA A 182 -24.44 15.50 48.69
C ALA A 182 -25.51 16.59 48.58
N GLU A 183 -25.25 17.80 49.10
CA GLU A 183 -26.14 18.97 48.90
C GLU A 183 -26.19 19.39 47.42
N TYR A 184 -25.03 19.53 46.77
CA TYR A 184 -24.97 19.92 45.35
C TYR A 184 -25.59 18.86 44.41
N LEU A 185 -25.39 17.57 44.68
CA LEU A 185 -26.02 16.51 43.91
C LEU A 185 -27.55 16.60 43.97
N LYS A 186 -28.12 16.87 45.15
CA LYS A 186 -29.57 17.08 45.28
C LYS A 186 -30.06 18.31 44.51
N LEU A 187 -29.28 19.39 44.48
CA LEU A 187 -29.62 20.56 43.69
C LEU A 187 -29.65 20.25 42.19
N LEU A 188 -28.67 19.48 41.70
CA LEU A 188 -28.61 19.04 40.32
C LEU A 188 -29.77 18.10 39.94
N GLU A 189 -30.21 17.23 40.86
CA GLU A 189 -31.36 16.33 40.63
C GLU A 189 -32.71 17.08 40.50
N ILE A 190 -32.83 18.27 41.10
CA ILE A 190 -34.07 19.07 41.13
C ILE A 190 -34.14 20.04 39.95
N LYS A 191 -33.00 20.40 39.35
CA LYS A 191 -32.95 21.41 38.28
C LYS A 191 -33.54 20.84 36.99
N ASP A 192 -34.59 21.49 36.47
CA ASP A 192 -35.31 21.04 35.28
C ASP A 192 -34.37 20.93 34.04
N GLY A 193 -34.52 19.84 33.29
CA GLY A 193 -33.85 19.62 32.00
C GLY A 193 -32.55 18.82 32.04
N LEU A 194 -32.03 18.43 33.23
CA LEU A 194 -30.77 17.70 33.36
C LEU A 194 -30.97 16.34 34.08
N GLU A 195 -30.60 15.23 33.44
CA GLU A 195 -30.76 13.87 33.98
C GLU A 195 -29.60 13.43 34.91
N TYR A 196 -29.25 14.22 35.94
CA TYR A 196 -28.17 13.88 36.88
C TYR A 196 -28.61 12.95 38.02
N LYS A 197 -29.30 11.85 37.71
CA LYS A 197 -29.75 10.86 38.70
C LYS A 197 -28.75 9.72 38.82
N TYR A 198 -28.65 9.14 40.01
CA TYR A 198 -27.89 7.90 40.19
C TYR A 198 -28.49 6.78 39.33
N PRO A 199 -27.74 6.20 38.37
CA PRO A 199 -28.31 5.29 37.37
C PRO A 199 -28.73 3.93 37.94
N GLY A 200 -28.23 3.55 39.12
CA GLY A 200 -28.50 2.25 39.73
C GLY A 200 -27.23 1.42 39.94
N LYS A 201 -27.27 0.51 40.92
CA LYS A 201 -26.09 -0.31 41.29
C LYS A 201 -25.76 -1.39 40.26
N GLU A 202 -26.74 -1.76 39.44
CA GLU A 202 -26.66 -2.72 38.35
C GLU A 202 -25.81 -2.23 37.18
N PHE A 203 -25.62 -0.91 37.07
CA PHE A 203 -24.76 -0.28 36.07
C PHE A 203 -23.29 -0.16 36.52
N ASP A 204 -22.97 -0.46 37.79
CA ASP A 204 -21.59 -0.58 38.27
C ASP A 204 -21.08 -2.02 38.11
N VAL A 205 -20.63 -2.31 36.89
CA VAL A 205 -20.15 -3.64 36.49
C VAL A 205 -18.62 -3.66 36.50
N LEU A 206 -18.03 -4.52 37.34
CA LEU A 206 -16.58 -4.73 37.40
C LEU A 206 -16.22 -6.14 36.92
N PHE A 207 -15.32 -6.24 35.95
CA PHE A 207 -14.82 -7.53 35.44
C PHE A 207 -13.47 -7.93 36.08
N PRO A 208 -13.12 -9.23 36.08
CA PRO A 208 -11.82 -9.68 36.59
C PRO A 208 -10.64 -9.16 35.76
N LEU A 209 -9.47 -9.03 36.39
CA LEU A 209 -8.25 -8.37 35.87
C LEU A 209 -7.68 -8.97 34.56
N GLY A 210 -8.16 -10.13 34.12
CA GLY A 210 -7.80 -10.77 32.85
C GLY A 210 -8.98 -10.98 31.89
N TYR A 211 -10.12 -10.34 32.14
CA TYR A 211 -11.30 -10.45 31.29
C TYR A 211 -10.99 -9.88 29.90
N ARG A 212 -11.28 -10.64 28.85
CA ARG A 212 -11.12 -10.24 27.45
C ARG A 212 -12.50 -9.99 26.85
N HIS A 213 -12.66 -8.87 26.16
CA HIS A 213 -13.87 -8.56 25.41
C HIS A 213 -14.09 -9.61 24.30
N ILE A 214 -15.35 -9.96 24.04
CA ILE A 214 -15.70 -11.02 23.07
C ILE A 214 -15.55 -10.52 21.62
N ALA A 215 -15.70 -9.21 21.42
CA ALA A 215 -15.50 -8.54 20.15
C ALA A 215 -14.89 -7.15 20.40
N ASP A 216 -13.90 -6.79 19.59
CA ASP A 216 -13.34 -5.43 19.55
C ASP A 216 -14.35 -4.47 18.86
N ASP A 217 -14.27 -3.18 19.17
CA ASP A 217 -15.07 -2.10 18.55
C ASP A 217 -16.61 -2.16 18.77
N LYS A 218 -17.07 -2.84 19.82
CA LYS A 218 -18.46 -2.81 20.28
C LYS A 218 -18.57 -2.32 21.72
N GLU A 219 -19.66 -1.63 22.03
CA GLU A 219 -19.99 -1.20 23.38
C GLU A 219 -19.98 -2.38 24.37
N CYS A 220 -19.56 -2.12 25.60
CA CYS A 220 -19.42 -3.13 26.65
C CYS A 220 -20.73 -3.87 26.93
N ASP A 221 -21.88 -3.25 26.66
CA ASP A 221 -23.19 -3.88 26.78
C ASP A 221 -23.42 -5.04 25.82
N VAL A 222 -22.74 -5.05 24.68
CA VAL A 222 -22.86 -6.06 23.63
C VAL A 222 -21.69 -7.05 23.69
N CYS A 223 -20.48 -6.58 24.03
CA CYS A 223 -19.27 -7.39 23.93
C CYS A 223 -18.85 -8.07 25.25
N CYS A 224 -19.50 -7.78 26.37
CA CYS A 224 -19.18 -8.36 27.67
C CYS A 224 -20.23 -9.37 28.17
N ASP A 225 -19.75 -10.48 28.72
CA ASP A 225 -20.55 -11.50 29.38
C ASP A 225 -20.97 -11.02 30.77
N LYS A 226 -22.21 -10.53 30.86
CA LYS A 226 -22.82 -10.01 32.10
C LYS A 226 -22.96 -11.07 33.21
N SER A 227 -22.64 -12.35 32.95
CA SER A 227 -22.62 -13.41 33.98
C SER A 227 -21.31 -13.50 34.78
N LYS A 228 -20.24 -12.82 34.35
CA LYS A 228 -18.89 -12.92 34.96
C LYS A 228 -18.39 -11.71 35.79
N PRO A 229 -19.22 -10.81 36.35
CA PRO A 229 -18.70 -9.68 37.12
C PRO A 229 -18.18 -10.10 38.50
N ILE A 230 -17.21 -9.34 39.00
CA ILE A 230 -16.77 -9.35 40.40
C ILE A 230 -17.88 -8.72 41.26
N LYS A 231 -18.19 -9.38 42.39
CA LYS A 231 -19.15 -8.87 43.37
C LYS A 231 -18.69 -7.55 43.99
N ARG A 232 -19.58 -6.56 43.98
CA ARG A 232 -19.37 -5.22 44.56
C ARG A 232 -19.91 -5.17 45.99
N THR A 233 -19.05 -5.41 46.99
CA THR A 233 -19.45 -5.58 48.40
C THR A 233 -20.12 -4.34 48.99
N ARG A 234 -19.62 -3.15 48.68
CA ARG A 234 -20.14 -1.86 49.16
C ARG A 234 -21.54 -1.57 48.63
N LEU A 235 -21.78 -1.88 47.35
CA LEU A 235 -23.10 -1.73 46.72
C LEU A 235 -24.11 -2.76 47.25
N GLN A 236 -23.67 -3.97 47.59
CA GLN A 236 -24.51 -4.98 48.25
C GLN A 236 -24.93 -4.58 49.67
N GLN A 237 -24.08 -3.82 50.38
CA GLN A 237 -24.38 -3.27 51.70
C GLN A 237 -25.28 -2.01 51.67
N GLY A 238 -25.73 -1.58 50.49
CA GLY A 238 -26.57 -0.38 50.33
C GLY A 238 -25.82 0.95 50.49
N LEU A 239 -24.48 0.92 50.53
CA LEU A 239 -23.63 2.11 50.67
C LEU A 239 -23.39 2.77 49.30
N VAL A 240 -24.43 3.40 48.76
CA VAL A 240 -24.45 4.00 47.40
C VAL A 240 -23.98 5.46 47.35
N ASN A 241 -23.81 6.13 48.50
CA ASN A 241 -23.38 7.51 48.52
C ASN A 241 -21.92 7.65 48.02
N PRO A 242 -21.63 8.60 47.12
CA PRO A 242 -20.28 8.89 46.65
C PRO A 242 -19.29 9.17 47.80
N MET A 243 -18.13 8.54 47.73
CA MET A 243 -17.02 8.77 48.64
C MET A 243 -15.91 9.57 47.97
N VAL A 244 -15.22 10.42 48.76
CA VAL A 244 -14.06 11.17 48.28
C VAL A 244 -12.79 10.40 48.64
N HIS A 245 -11.91 10.16 47.68
CA HIS A 245 -10.61 9.51 47.88
C HIS A 245 -9.47 10.41 47.39
N PHE A 246 -8.26 10.14 47.89
CA PHE A 246 -7.05 10.85 47.49
C PHE A 246 -6.02 9.85 46.98
N GLY A 247 -5.33 10.16 45.89
CA GLY A 247 -4.32 9.27 45.33
C GLY A 247 -3.56 9.86 44.16
N ILE A 248 -2.62 9.09 43.60
CA ILE A 248 -1.89 9.45 42.39
C ILE A 248 -2.76 9.09 41.18
N THR A 249 -2.92 10.03 40.26
CA THR A 249 -3.66 9.83 39.02
C THR A 249 -2.71 9.50 37.87
N LEU A 250 -3.03 8.45 37.12
CA LEU A 250 -2.35 8.10 35.88
C LEU A 250 -3.07 8.79 34.72
N PHE A 251 -2.33 9.58 33.94
CA PHE A 251 -2.82 10.09 32.66
C PHE A 251 -2.37 9.15 31.55
N VAL A 252 -3.33 8.65 30.80
CA VAL A 252 -3.14 7.86 29.60
C VAL A 252 -3.84 8.66 28.49
N GLY A 253 -3.13 9.06 27.44
CA GLY A 253 -3.78 9.54 26.22
C GLY A 253 -4.72 8.46 25.65
N PRO A 254 -5.52 8.78 24.61
CA PRO A 254 -6.26 7.73 23.90
C PRO A 254 -5.29 6.58 23.62
N PRO A 255 -5.69 5.32 23.87
CA PRO A 255 -4.79 4.20 23.66
C PRO A 255 -4.22 4.35 22.26
N LYS A 256 -2.89 4.47 22.16
CA LYS A 256 -2.21 4.21 20.89
C LYS A 256 -2.43 2.72 20.64
N ALA A 257 -3.61 2.37 20.16
CA ALA A 257 -3.98 1.04 19.74
C ALA A 257 -3.24 0.77 18.43
N VAL A 258 -1.92 0.69 18.50
CA VAL A 258 -1.20 -0.14 17.56
C VAL A 258 -1.59 -1.55 17.99
N LYS A 259 -2.55 -2.17 17.30
CA LYS A 259 -2.93 -3.57 17.56
C LYS A 259 -1.63 -4.36 17.70
N ALA A 260 -1.45 -5.01 18.86
CA ALA A 260 -0.22 -5.69 19.23
C ALA A 260 -0.09 -7.08 18.56
N GLY A 261 -0.56 -7.18 17.31
CA GLY A 261 -0.47 -8.37 16.47
C GLY A 261 0.06 -8.00 15.09
N PRO A 262 0.57 -8.98 14.33
CA PRO A 262 1.04 -8.75 12.98
C PRO A 262 -0.11 -8.32 12.08
N TRP A 263 0.19 -7.35 11.21
CA TRP A 263 -0.77 -6.77 10.30
C TRP A 263 -0.72 -7.48 8.96
N HIS A 264 -1.87 -7.66 8.32
CA HIS A 264 -1.93 -8.31 7.02
C HIS A 264 -2.86 -7.54 6.09
N SER A 265 -2.33 -7.03 4.97
CA SER A 265 -3.17 -6.52 3.89
C SER A 265 -4.19 -7.59 3.47
N GLN A 266 -5.43 -7.14 3.18
CA GLN A 266 -6.48 -7.99 2.65
C GLN A 266 -6.11 -8.40 1.22
N LEU A 267 -5.67 -9.64 1.06
CA LEU A 267 -5.22 -10.22 -0.20
C LEU A 267 -6.05 -11.46 -0.48
N GLN A 268 -6.39 -11.71 -1.75
CA GLN A 268 -7.06 -12.93 -2.16
C GLN A 268 -6.05 -14.03 -2.52
N LYS A 269 -6.26 -15.23 -1.97
CA LYS A 269 -5.38 -16.38 -2.21
C LYS A 269 -5.68 -17.01 -3.56
N ASN A 270 -4.69 -17.06 -4.45
CA ASN A 270 -4.80 -17.84 -5.68
C ASN A 270 -4.70 -19.34 -5.37
N ARG A 271 -5.84 -20.04 -5.43
CA ARG A 271 -5.93 -21.50 -5.18
C ARG A 271 -5.44 -22.33 -6.36
N ASN A 272 -5.33 -21.73 -7.54
CA ASN A 272 -4.93 -22.38 -8.80
C ASN A 272 -3.46 -22.11 -9.15
N PHE A 273 -2.65 -21.64 -8.20
CA PHE A 273 -1.21 -21.47 -8.41
C PHE A 273 -0.53 -22.82 -8.71
N VAL A 274 0.42 -22.82 -9.64
CA VAL A 274 1.11 -24.03 -10.14
C VAL A 274 2.61 -23.76 -10.24
N GLY A 275 3.40 -24.76 -9.85
CA GLY A 275 4.84 -24.79 -10.09
C GLY A 275 5.67 -23.81 -9.27
N ARG A 276 6.86 -23.49 -9.77
CA ARG A 276 7.85 -22.55 -9.20
C ARG A 276 8.33 -22.92 -7.81
N THR A 277 8.27 -24.20 -7.45
CA THR A 277 8.61 -24.70 -6.12
C THR A 277 10.04 -24.34 -5.74
N GLU A 278 11.02 -24.59 -6.60
CA GLU A 278 12.43 -24.27 -6.33
C GLU A 278 12.66 -22.78 -6.06
N LEU A 279 12.02 -21.91 -6.84
CA LEU A 279 12.12 -20.47 -6.67
C LEU A 279 11.41 -19.98 -5.40
N ILE A 280 10.27 -20.58 -5.06
CA ILE A 280 9.55 -20.28 -3.82
C ILE A 280 10.39 -20.74 -2.62
N ASP A 281 11.00 -21.91 -2.69
CA ASP A 281 11.86 -22.45 -1.63
C ASP A 281 13.11 -21.58 -1.45
N ASP A 282 13.73 -21.10 -2.53
CA ASP A 282 14.85 -20.16 -2.48
C ASP A 282 14.45 -18.83 -1.79
N LEU A 283 13.32 -18.24 -2.20
CA LEU A 283 12.80 -16.99 -1.63
C LEU A 283 12.29 -17.13 -0.19
N THR A 284 11.71 -18.25 0.17
CA THR A 284 11.23 -18.48 1.54
C THR A 284 12.35 -18.96 2.47
N GLY A 285 13.43 -19.50 1.90
CA GLY A 285 14.65 -19.88 2.58
C GLY A 285 15.65 -18.74 2.75
N LYS A 286 16.94 -19.09 2.78
CA LYS A 286 18.04 -18.21 3.24
C LYS A 286 18.19 -16.92 2.45
N ARG A 287 17.85 -16.94 1.17
CA ARG A 287 18.09 -15.81 0.27
C ARG A 287 17.30 -14.56 0.70
N PHE A 288 16.11 -14.72 1.27
CA PHE A 288 15.23 -13.61 1.58
C PHE A 288 14.55 -13.69 2.94
N ILE A 289 13.63 -14.64 3.17
CA ILE A 289 12.79 -14.68 4.39
C ILE A 289 13.41 -15.51 5.53
N GLY A 290 14.17 -16.56 5.22
CA GLY A 290 14.54 -17.63 6.14
C GLY A 290 15.54 -17.25 7.24
N ASP A 291 16.53 -16.42 6.94
CA ASP A 291 17.62 -16.03 7.85
C ASP A 291 17.65 -14.51 8.11
N ASP A 292 18.13 -14.11 9.30
CA ASP A 292 18.34 -12.69 9.66
C ASP A 292 19.36 -11.99 8.72
N ASP A 293 20.27 -12.75 8.09
CA ASP A 293 21.27 -12.27 7.13
C ASP A 293 20.78 -12.26 5.66
N GLY A 294 19.55 -12.70 5.38
CA GLY A 294 18.99 -12.69 4.02
C GLY A 294 18.87 -11.27 3.44
N HIS A 295 18.81 -11.14 2.12
CA HIS A 295 18.76 -9.83 1.47
C HIS A 295 17.54 -9.01 1.93
N GLN A 296 17.72 -7.71 2.21
CA GLN A 296 16.62 -6.84 2.63
C GLN A 296 15.69 -6.46 1.48
N ARG A 297 16.19 -6.50 0.25
CA ARG A 297 15.48 -6.04 -0.95
C ARG A 297 15.74 -7.02 -2.08
N ILE A 298 14.66 -7.51 -2.69
CA ILE A 298 14.73 -8.33 -3.90
C ILE A 298 13.76 -7.75 -4.92
N ALA A 299 14.18 -7.72 -6.19
CA ALA A 299 13.32 -7.34 -7.29
C ALA A 299 13.06 -8.52 -8.23
N VAL A 300 11.80 -8.79 -8.51
CA VAL A 300 11.37 -9.80 -9.50
C VAL A 300 11.05 -9.10 -10.81
N THR A 301 11.80 -9.42 -11.86
CA THR A 301 11.64 -8.91 -13.23
C THR A 301 11.05 -9.96 -14.15
N GLY A 302 10.60 -9.56 -15.34
CA GLY A 302 10.17 -10.49 -16.38
C GLY A 302 9.02 -9.93 -17.22
N LEU A 303 8.67 -10.66 -18.28
CA LEU A 303 7.67 -10.25 -19.26
C LEU A 303 6.28 -9.99 -18.64
N GLY A 304 5.49 -9.10 -19.27
CA GLY A 304 4.07 -8.93 -18.95
C GLY A 304 3.32 -10.28 -19.02
N GLY A 305 2.51 -10.58 -18.01
CA GLY A 305 1.75 -11.84 -17.95
C GLY A 305 2.50 -13.08 -17.44
N VAL A 306 3.80 -12.97 -17.10
CA VAL A 306 4.58 -14.11 -16.57
C VAL A 306 4.24 -14.49 -15.12
N GLY A 307 3.40 -13.71 -14.42
CA GLY A 307 2.93 -14.04 -13.07
C GLY A 307 3.84 -13.57 -11.92
N LYS A 308 4.57 -12.46 -12.08
CA LYS A 308 5.36 -11.82 -11.01
C LYS A 308 4.53 -11.49 -9.78
N THR A 309 3.39 -10.82 -9.98
CA THR A 309 2.42 -10.48 -8.93
C THR A 309 1.89 -11.73 -8.22
N GLN A 310 1.69 -12.83 -8.96
CA GLN A 310 1.22 -14.10 -8.39
C GLN A 310 2.31 -14.78 -7.54
N LEU A 311 3.58 -14.70 -7.95
CA LEU A 311 4.72 -15.15 -7.14
C LEU A 311 4.80 -14.34 -5.83
N ALA A 312 4.72 -13.00 -5.91
CA ALA A 312 4.73 -12.14 -4.72
C ALA A 312 3.56 -12.45 -3.77
N LEU A 313 2.34 -12.65 -4.29
CA LEU A 313 1.19 -13.09 -3.50
C LEU A 313 1.45 -14.44 -2.82
N LYS A 314 2.04 -15.41 -3.53
CA LYS A 314 2.38 -16.72 -2.97
C LYS A 314 3.35 -16.61 -1.79
N ILE A 315 4.37 -15.75 -1.90
CA ILE A 315 5.30 -15.45 -0.79
C ILE A 315 4.57 -14.80 0.39
N CYS A 316 3.69 -13.83 0.14
CA CYS A 316 2.87 -13.21 1.19
C CYS A 316 2.05 -14.24 1.98
N PHE A 317 1.37 -15.17 1.29
CA PHE A 317 0.60 -16.22 1.97
C PHE A 317 1.49 -17.20 2.72
N TRP A 318 2.66 -17.56 2.16
CA TRP A 318 3.62 -18.40 2.86
C TRP A 318 4.10 -17.75 4.16
N VAL A 319 4.41 -16.44 4.15
CA VAL A 319 4.79 -15.68 5.36
C VAL A 319 3.66 -15.68 6.38
N LYS A 320 2.41 -15.40 5.95
CA LYS A 320 1.24 -15.46 6.84
C LYS A 320 1.06 -16.83 7.51
N GLU A 321 1.36 -17.91 6.80
CA GLU A 321 1.16 -19.29 7.28
C GLU A 321 2.33 -19.80 8.15
N ASN A 322 3.56 -19.37 7.88
CA ASN A 322 4.78 -19.94 8.50
C ASN A 322 5.51 -18.97 9.45
N LYS A 323 5.17 -17.68 9.42
CA LYS A 323 5.81 -16.62 10.20
C LYS A 323 4.72 -15.78 10.90
N PRO A 324 4.04 -16.33 11.92
CA PRO A 324 2.89 -15.70 12.57
C PRO A 324 3.24 -14.41 13.32
N GLU A 325 4.52 -14.05 13.47
CA GLU A 325 5.02 -12.80 14.04
C GLU A 325 5.29 -11.71 13.00
N TRP A 326 5.17 -12.00 11.70
CA TRP A 326 5.47 -11.07 10.61
C TRP A 326 4.24 -10.32 10.13
N SER A 327 4.37 -9.00 9.96
CA SER A 327 3.36 -8.22 9.24
C SER A 327 3.58 -8.29 7.73
N VAL A 328 2.52 -8.23 6.93
CA VAL A 328 2.56 -8.27 5.46
C VAL A 328 1.78 -7.07 4.92
N PHE A 329 2.48 -6.21 4.19
CA PHE A 329 1.95 -5.00 3.57
C PHE A 329 2.07 -5.09 2.05
N TRP A 330 1.07 -4.57 1.35
CA TRP A 330 1.03 -4.55 -0.12
C TRP A 330 0.75 -3.14 -0.64
N ILE A 331 1.62 -2.63 -1.50
CA ILE A 331 1.50 -1.31 -2.13
C ILE A 331 1.43 -1.47 -3.66
N GLN A 332 0.44 -0.84 -4.28
CA GLN A 332 0.34 -0.74 -5.75
C GLN A 332 1.07 0.51 -6.25
N ALA A 333 2.09 0.33 -7.08
CA ALA A 333 2.97 1.40 -7.55
C ALA A 333 2.91 1.63 -9.08
N LEU A 334 1.69 1.56 -9.64
CA LEU A 334 1.43 1.88 -11.05
C LEU A 334 1.68 3.37 -11.36
N SER A 335 1.42 4.24 -10.39
CA SER A 335 1.66 5.68 -10.45
C SER A 335 1.89 6.23 -9.04
N MET A 336 2.28 7.50 -8.93
CA MET A 336 2.44 8.13 -7.62
C MET A 336 1.12 8.21 -6.86
N ALA A 337 0.01 8.46 -7.56
CA ALA A 337 -1.32 8.48 -6.97
C ALA A 337 -1.75 7.10 -6.44
N SER A 338 -1.44 5.99 -7.15
CA SER A 338 -1.74 4.65 -6.65
C SER A 338 -0.89 4.30 -5.43
N PHE A 339 0.38 4.69 -5.45
CA PHE A 339 1.32 4.49 -4.35
C PHE A 339 0.84 5.24 -3.09
N GLU A 340 0.48 6.52 -3.22
CA GLU A 340 -0.08 7.33 -2.15
C GLU A 340 -1.38 6.77 -1.61
N LYS A 341 -2.28 6.34 -2.50
CA LYS A 341 -3.53 5.71 -2.07
C LYS A 341 -3.26 4.46 -1.25
N SER A 342 -2.39 3.55 -1.71
CA SER A 342 -2.03 2.37 -0.93
C SER A 342 -1.35 2.71 0.40
N CYS A 343 -0.48 3.73 0.43
CA CYS A 343 0.10 4.21 1.68
C CYS A 343 -0.97 4.76 2.62
N ARG A 344 -1.97 5.48 2.11
CA ARG A 344 -3.11 5.98 2.89
C ARG A 344 -3.95 4.84 3.45
N ASP A 345 -4.25 3.83 2.64
CA ASP A 345 -5.00 2.65 3.09
C ASP A 345 -4.26 1.94 4.24
N ILE A 346 -2.93 1.80 4.15
CA ILE A 346 -2.10 1.25 5.23
C ILE A 346 -2.07 2.19 6.44
N ALA A 347 -1.85 3.49 6.22
CA ALA A 347 -1.77 4.47 7.30
C ALA A 347 -3.09 4.59 8.06
N SER A 348 -4.25 4.48 7.39
CA SER A 348 -5.57 4.56 8.04
C SER A 348 -5.81 3.38 8.95
N LEU A 349 -5.19 2.23 8.65
CA LEU A 349 -5.26 1.04 9.50
C LEU A 349 -4.31 1.14 10.70
N LEU A 350 -3.13 1.76 10.54
CA LEU A 350 -2.13 1.88 11.59
C LEU A 350 -2.35 3.10 12.51
N TYR A 351 -2.86 4.19 11.95
CA TYR A 351 -3.03 5.52 12.57
C TYR A 351 -4.29 6.23 12.05
N PRO A 352 -5.50 5.70 12.32
CA PRO A 352 -6.76 6.27 11.84
C PRO A 352 -6.90 7.76 12.18
N ASP A 353 -6.41 8.18 13.36
CA ASP A 353 -6.53 9.57 13.83
C ASP A 353 -5.52 10.55 13.21
N MET A 354 -4.48 10.09 12.51
CA MET A 354 -3.40 10.93 11.99
C MET A 354 -3.36 11.05 10.46
N VAL A 355 -4.11 10.22 9.74
CA VAL A 355 -4.06 10.17 8.27
C VAL A 355 -4.56 11.44 7.60
N GLU A 356 -5.52 12.15 8.18
CA GLU A 356 -6.06 13.37 7.55
C GLU A 356 -5.10 14.56 7.63
N ASN A 357 -4.15 14.55 8.58
CA ASN A 357 -3.31 15.70 8.90
C ASN A 357 -1.81 15.52 8.57
N GLN A 358 -1.40 14.35 8.08
CA GLN A 358 0.00 14.04 7.76
C GLN A 358 0.13 13.31 6.42
N ASP A 359 1.32 13.39 5.82
CA ASP A 359 1.62 12.62 4.62
C ASP A 359 1.67 11.12 4.94
N ALA A 360 0.72 10.37 4.35
CA ALA A 360 0.60 8.94 4.53
C ALA A 360 1.86 8.16 4.13
N LYS A 361 2.62 8.63 3.13
CA LYS A 361 3.87 7.97 2.70
C LYS A 361 4.93 8.04 3.79
N GLU A 362 5.09 9.23 4.37
CA GLU A 362 6.02 9.46 5.49
C GLU A 362 5.57 8.71 6.74
N LEU A 363 4.26 8.63 7.03
CA LEU A 363 3.73 7.83 8.13
C LEU A 363 4.09 6.34 8.01
N VAL A 364 3.83 5.74 6.84
CA VAL A 364 4.13 4.32 6.60
C VAL A 364 5.64 4.06 6.66
N LYS A 365 6.45 4.91 6.01
CA LYS A 365 7.91 4.85 6.05
C LYS A 365 8.44 4.91 7.47
N ASN A 366 7.99 5.88 8.26
CA ASN A 366 8.45 6.10 9.63
C ASN A 366 8.01 4.95 10.55
N HIS A 367 6.79 4.44 10.37
CA HIS A 367 6.32 3.26 11.09
C HIS A 367 7.19 2.05 10.81
N LEU A 368 7.33 1.66 9.54
CA LEU A 368 8.07 0.45 9.15
C LEU A 368 9.58 0.55 9.41
N SER A 369 10.13 1.76 9.47
CA SER A 369 11.52 2.00 9.89
C SER A 369 11.72 1.95 11.41
N SER A 370 10.64 2.05 12.19
CA SER A 370 10.71 1.98 13.65
C SER A 370 10.97 0.55 14.12
N VAL A 371 11.74 0.43 15.21
CA VAL A 371 11.93 -0.84 15.93
C VAL A 371 10.62 -1.47 16.42
N THR A 372 9.56 -0.66 16.56
CA THR A 372 8.23 -1.10 16.99
C THR A 372 7.46 -1.84 15.91
N ALA A 373 7.83 -1.73 14.63
CA ALA A 373 7.15 -2.43 13.55
C ALA A 373 7.39 -3.95 13.55
N GLY A 374 8.36 -4.43 14.34
CA GLY A 374 8.69 -5.85 14.40
C GLY A 374 9.23 -6.39 13.07
N TYR A 375 8.93 -7.66 12.78
CA TYR A 375 9.24 -8.27 11.50
C TYR A 375 8.13 -7.95 10.50
N TRP A 376 8.51 -7.57 9.27
CA TRP A 376 7.53 -7.28 8.24
C TRP A 376 8.04 -7.56 6.82
N LEU A 377 7.12 -7.92 5.95
CA LEU A 377 7.29 -8.01 4.50
C LEU A 377 6.46 -6.90 3.84
N LEU A 378 7.12 -6.07 3.03
CA LEU A 378 6.47 -5.07 2.19
C LEU A 378 6.61 -5.50 0.72
N VAL A 379 5.48 -5.72 0.05
CA VAL A 379 5.45 -5.90 -1.40
C VAL A 379 5.10 -4.59 -2.07
N VAL A 380 5.93 -4.16 -3.02
CA VAL A 380 5.65 -3.00 -3.87
C VAL A 380 5.51 -3.50 -5.30
N ASP A 381 4.27 -3.56 -5.77
CA ASP A 381 3.87 -4.23 -7.01
C ASP A 381 3.74 -3.22 -8.18
N ASN A 382 4.12 -3.64 -9.38
CA ASN A 382 3.96 -2.91 -10.65
C ASN A 382 4.74 -1.59 -10.78
N ILE A 383 6.01 -1.55 -10.34
CA ILE A 383 6.87 -0.37 -10.53
C ILE A 383 7.38 -0.32 -11.97
N ASP A 384 6.52 0.08 -12.90
CA ASP A 384 6.76 0.06 -14.35
C ASP A 384 6.98 1.49 -14.93
N ASN A 385 7.48 2.43 -14.12
CA ASN A 385 7.78 3.80 -14.54
C ASN A 385 9.11 4.30 -13.91
N GLU A 386 10.07 4.71 -14.75
CA GLU A 386 11.40 5.18 -14.29
C GLU A 386 11.34 6.49 -13.50
N THR A 387 10.46 7.43 -13.87
CA THR A 387 10.36 8.70 -13.15
C THR A 387 9.84 8.46 -11.75
N LEU A 388 8.85 7.58 -11.62
CA LEU A 388 8.31 7.13 -10.34
C LEU A 388 9.39 6.44 -9.49
N ALA A 389 10.21 5.58 -10.09
CA ALA A 389 11.25 4.84 -9.39
C ALA A 389 12.36 5.73 -8.78
N GLY A 390 12.56 6.97 -9.26
CA GLY A 390 13.46 7.95 -8.63
C GLY A 390 14.61 8.47 -9.49
N ARG A 391 14.36 8.77 -10.78
CA ARG A 391 15.26 9.58 -11.63
C ARG A 391 14.91 11.08 -11.69
N GLY A 392 13.84 11.53 -11.02
CA GLY A 392 13.42 12.94 -10.92
C GLY A 392 13.30 13.43 -9.46
N GLU A 393 12.87 14.68 -9.27
CA GLU A 393 12.46 15.20 -7.94
C GLU A 393 11.21 14.41 -7.46
N GLU A 394 11.24 13.89 -6.22
CA GLU A 394 10.14 13.15 -5.54
C GLU A 394 9.80 11.72 -6.03
N GLY A 395 10.79 10.82 -6.17
CA GLY A 395 10.53 9.41 -6.47
C GLY A 395 10.04 8.56 -5.27
N ILE A 396 9.39 7.42 -5.52
CA ILE A 396 8.91 6.51 -4.45
C ILE A 396 10.03 5.94 -3.58
N ARG A 397 11.27 5.95 -4.10
CA ARG A 397 12.48 5.50 -3.42
C ARG A 397 12.72 6.19 -2.08
N ASP A 398 12.39 7.47 -2.00
CA ASP A 398 12.61 8.27 -0.79
C ASP A 398 11.66 7.88 0.35
N PHE A 399 10.60 7.14 0.03
CA PHE A 399 9.60 6.66 0.98
C PHE A 399 9.80 5.19 1.39
N PHE A 400 10.86 4.52 0.92
CA PHE A 400 11.10 3.15 1.36
C PHE A 400 11.71 3.08 2.77
N PRO A 401 11.13 2.25 3.65
CA PRO A 401 11.59 2.13 5.03
C PRO A 401 12.98 1.52 5.13
N ARG A 402 13.67 1.85 6.23
CA ARG A 402 14.98 1.28 6.59
C ARG A 402 14.82 0.51 7.89
N SER A 403 14.91 -0.81 7.83
CA SER A 403 14.80 -1.69 8.99
C SER A 403 15.63 -2.95 8.77
N ASN A 404 16.26 -3.45 9.84
CA ASN A 404 16.95 -4.75 9.82
C ASN A 404 15.99 -5.93 9.92
N LYS A 405 14.74 -5.71 10.34
CA LYS A 405 13.67 -6.72 10.45
C LYS A 405 12.66 -6.64 9.31
N GLY A 406 12.89 -5.71 8.38
CA GLY A 406 12.03 -5.48 7.23
C GLY A 406 12.59 -6.12 5.97
N LYS A 407 11.71 -6.74 5.19
CA LYS A 407 12.03 -7.28 3.86
C LYS A 407 11.14 -6.60 2.82
N ILE A 408 11.71 -6.15 1.70
CA ILE A 408 10.97 -5.52 0.61
C ILE A 408 11.09 -6.36 -0.65
N LEU A 409 9.94 -6.74 -1.22
CA LEU A 409 9.84 -7.45 -2.49
C LEU A 409 9.26 -6.51 -3.54
N PHE A 410 10.02 -6.26 -4.60
CA PHE A 410 9.58 -5.45 -5.73
C PHE A 410 9.13 -6.33 -6.87
N THR A 411 8.06 -5.95 -7.56
CA THR A 411 7.75 -6.48 -8.89
C THR A 411 7.80 -5.36 -9.91
N THR A 412 8.47 -5.63 -11.03
CA THR A 412 8.56 -4.70 -12.15
C THR A 412 8.77 -5.48 -13.43
N ARG A 413 8.40 -4.91 -14.57
CA ARG A 413 8.75 -5.44 -15.88
C ARG A 413 10.15 -5.04 -16.30
N TYR A 414 10.73 -4.01 -15.68
CA TYR A 414 11.93 -3.35 -16.20
C TYR A 414 13.14 -3.69 -15.35
N ARG A 415 14.11 -4.38 -15.96
CA ARG A 415 15.35 -4.78 -15.29
C ARG A 415 16.16 -3.60 -14.77
N HIS A 416 16.15 -2.47 -15.47
CA HIS A 416 16.84 -1.26 -15.03
C HIS A 416 16.23 -0.67 -13.75
N ILE A 417 14.89 -0.64 -13.63
CA ILE A 417 14.21 -0.25 -12.38
C ILE A 417 14.54 -1.23 -11.26
N ALA A 418 14.51 -2.55 -11.53
CA ALA A 418 14.88 -3.55 -10.53
C ALA A 418 16.30 -3.37 -9.99
N HIS A 419 17.26 -3.07 -10.87
CA HIS A 419 18.63 -2.76 -10.48
C HIS A 419 18.71 -1.51 -9.60
N GLN A 420 17.90 -0.48 -9.88
CA GLN A 420 17.81 0.67 -8.99
C GLN A 420 17.25 0.26 -7.61
N LEU A 421 16.19 -0.53 -7.55
CA LEU A 421 15.49 -0.83 -6.30
C LEU A 421 16.20 -1.84 -5.40
N ALA A 422 16.79 -2.88 -6.00
CA ALA A 422 17.37 -4.04 -5.32
C ALA A 422 18.86 -4.28 -5.62
N GLN A 423 19.51 -3.38 -6.38
CA GLN A 423 20.93 -3.48 -6.74
C GLN A 423 21.24 -4.79 -7.47
N SER A 424 22.00 -5.71 -6.85
CA SER A 424 22.37 -7.00 -7.44
C SER A 424 21.28 -8.07 -7.32
N GLU A 425 20.33 -7.91 -6.39
CA GLU A 425 19.36 -8.97 -6.07
C GLU A 425 18.12 -8.93 -6.96
N ILE A 426 18.34 -9.31 -8.21
CA ILE A 426 17.32 -9.32 -9.25
C ILE A 426 17.05 -10.77 -9.68
N ILE A 427 15.78 -11.16 -9.61
CA ILE A 427 15.30 -12.46 -10.08
C ILE A 427 14.56 -12.24 -11.38
N ASN A 428 15.11 -12.78 -12.47
CA ASN A 428 14.41 -12.79 -13.75
C ASN A 428 13.43 -13.96 -13.79
N LEU A 429 12.14 -13.67 -13.71
CA LEU A 429 11.09 -14.67 -13.71
C LEU A 429 10.81 -15.13 -15.14
N GLU A 430 11.17 -16.39 -15.40
CA GLU A 430 11.00 -17.01 -16.70
C GLU A 430 9.59 -17.58 -16.91
N ARG A 431 9.34 -18.02 -18.15
CA ARG A 431 8.09 -18.67 -18.57
C ARG A 431 7.94 -20.01 -17.86
N MET A 432 6.72 -20.53 -17.84
CA MET A 432 6.48 -21.83 -17.21
C MET A 432 7.20 -22.91 -18.00
N VAL A 433 7.76 -23.90 -17.29
CA VAL A 433 8.20 -25.12 -17.96
C VAL A 433 6.98 -25.90 -18.45
N GLU A 434 7.18 -26.77 -19.44
CA GLU A 434 6.08 -27.49 -20.11
C GLU A 434 5.14 -28.21 -19.13
N GLY A 435 5.69 -28.91 -18.13
CA GLY A 435 4.91 -29.61 -17.12
C GLY A 435 4.02 -28.69 -16.29
N GLU A 436 4.54 -27.55 -15.85
CA GLU A 436 3.78 -26.55 -15.11
C GLU A 436 2.67 -25.94 -15.97
N ALA A 437 2.98 -25.61 -17.23
CA ALA A 437 2.01 -25.04 -18.15
C ALA A 437 0.86 -26.01 -18.47
N LYS A 438 1.15 -27.30 -18.64
CA LYS A 438 0.17 -28.37 -18.82
C LYS A 438 -0.72 -28.53 -17.58
N GLU A 439 -0.13 -28.48 -16.39
CA GLU A 439 -0.88 -28.53 -15.14
C GLU A 439 -1.79 -27.30 -14.98
N LEU A 440 -1.30 -26.09 -15.28
CA LEU A 440 -2.10 -24.87 -15.22
C LEU A 440 -3.28 -24.92 -16.19
N LEU A 441 -3.05 -25.26 -17.46
CA LEU A 441 -4.12 -25.39 -18.46
C LEU A 441 -5.15 -26.42 -18.01
N SER A 442 -4.70 -27.57 -17.51
CA SER A 442 -5.59 -28.61 -16.98
C SER A 442 -6.43 -28.05 -15.84
N LYS A 443 -5.82 -27.42 -14.82
CA LYS A 443 -6.54 -26.81 -13.68
C LYS A 443 -7.54 -25.74 -14.10
N SER A 444 -7.23 -24.94 -15.11
CA SER A 444 -8.09 -23.85 -15.59
C SER A 444 -9.25 -24.31 -16.48
N LEU A 445 -9.18 -25.48 -17.12
CA LEU A 445 -10.26 -26.01 -17.95
C LEU A 445 -11.31 -26.77 -17.12
N VAL A 446 -12.60 -26.45 -17.34
CA VAL A 446 -13.74 -27.18 -16.76
C VAL A 446 -13.83 -28.58 -17.37
N LYS A 447 -13.73 -28.69 -18.70
CA LYS A 447 -13.71 -29.97 -19.42
C LYS A 447 -12.28 -30.40 -19.67
N LYS A 448 -11.84 -31.47 -18.99
CA LYS A 448 -10.46 -31.96 -19.13
C LYS A 448 -10.21 -32.50 -20.55
N PRO A 449 -9.07 -32.15 -21.18
CA PRO A 449 -8.68 -32.71 -22.47
C PRO A 449 -8.53 -34.24 -22.37
N SER A 450 -8.91 -34.96 -23.44
CA SER A 450 -8.77 -36.41 -23.50
C SER A 450 -7.29 -36.81 -23.66
N LYS A 451 -6.92 -38.05 -23.28
CA LYS A 451 -5.55 -38.55 -23.47
C LYS A 451 -5.05 -38.48 -24.92
N ASN A 452 -5.96 -38.52 -25.89
CA ASN A 452 -5.62 -38.43 -27.32
C ASN A 452 -5.35 -37.00 -27.80
N SER A 453 -5.52 -35.98 -26.95
CA SER A 453 -5.32 -34.57 -27.27
C SER A 453 -4.02 -33.98 -26.70
N GLU A 454 -3.07 -34.82 -26.29
CA GLU A 454 -1.78 -34.34 -25.77
C GLU A 454 -1.00 -33.51 -26.80
N GLN A 455 -1.03 -33.90 -28.07
CA GLN A 455 -0.39 -33.14 -29.14
C GLN A 455 -1.03 -31.76 -29.31
N ASP A 456 -2.37 -31.68 -29.31
CA ASP A 456 -3.09 -30.40 -29.39
C ASP A 456 -2.77 -29.51 -28.17
N VAL A 457 -2.67 -30.10 -26.97
CA VAL A 457 -2.30 -29.36 -25.76
C VAL A 457 -0.88 -28.81 -25.87
N PHE A 458 0.09 -29.63 -26.29
CA PHE A 458 1.47 -29.20 -26.49
C PHE A 458 1.54 -28.05 -27.51
N GLU A 459 0.88 -28.22 -28.65
CA GLU A 459 0.82 -27.24 -29.73
C GLU A 459 0.18 -25.91 -29.28
N LEU A 460 -0.90 -25.97 -28.50
CA LEU A 460 -1.51 -24.78 -27.92
C LEU A 460 -0.55 -24.08 -26.94
N LEU A 461 0.09 -24.84 -26.03
CA LEU A 461 0.98 -24.28 -25.03
C LEU A 461 2.23 -23.65 -25.66
N GLU A 462 2.77 -24.26 -26.72
CA GLU A 462 3.85 -23.71 -27.52
C GLU A 462 3.40 -22.41 -28.20
N PHE A 463 2.19 -22.38 -28.76
CA PHE A 463 1.63 -21.17 -29.37
C PHE A 463 1.41 -20.05 -28.35
N LEU A 464 0.87 -20.39 -27.18
CA LEU A 464 0.70 -19.50 -26.03
C LEU A 464 2.00 -19.30 -25.25
N THR A 465 3.11 -19.85 -25.77
CA THR A 465 4.49 -19.63 -25.31
C THR A 465 4.72 -19.89 -23.83
N TYR A 466 3.92 -20.80 -23.26
CA TYR A 466 3.95 -21.16 -21.84
C TYR A 466 3.78 -19.96 -20.89
N LEU A 467 3.07 -18.91 -21.33
CA LEU A 467 2.76 -17.74 -20.51
C LEU A 467 1.50 -17.98 -19.66
N PRO A 468 1.55 -17.88 -18.32
CA PRO A 468 0.41 -18.16 -17.46
C PRO A 468 -0.84 -17.34 -17.80
N LEU A 469 -0.67 -16.04 -18.07
CA LEU A 469 -1.79 -15.17 -18.42
C LEU A 469 -2.46 -15.59 -19.75
N ALA A 470 -1.67 -15.94 -20.76
CA ALA A 470 -2.18 -16.41 -22.05
C ALA A 470 -2.94 -17.74 -21.90
N ILE A 471 -2.40 -18.66 -21.10
CA ILE A 471 -3.01 -19.97 -20.81
C ILE A 471 -4.36 -19.80 -20.11
N THR A 472 -4.42 -18.97 -19.06
CA THR A 472 -5.66 -18.74 -18.30
C THR A 472 -6.72 -18.00 -19.13
N GLN A 473 -6.32 -17.08 -20.02
CA GLN A 473 -7.24 -16.42 -20.97
C GLN A 473 -7.80 -17.42 -21.99
N ALA A 474 -6.94 -18.23 -22.59
CA ALA A 474 -7.37 -19.27 -23.53
C ALA A 474 -8.32 -20.28 -22.85
N ALA A 475 -8.00 -20.73 -21.63
CA ALA A 475 -8.85 -21.61 -20.85
C ALA A 475 -10.20 -20.97 -20.53
N SER A 476 -10.23 -19.70 -20.12
CA SER A 476 -11.47 -18.97 -19.84
C SER A 476 -12.35 -18.85 -21.09
N TYR A 477 -11.77 -18.47 -22.22
CA TYR A 477 -12.49 -18.44 -23.50
C TYR A 477 -13.07 -19.81 -23.87
N MET A 478 -12.27 -20.87 -23.75
CA MET A 478 -12.72 -22.25 -24.01
C MET A 478 -13.85 -22.68 -23.07
N ASN A 479 -13.80 -22.28 -21.79
CA ASN A 479 -14.85 -22.58 -20.83
C ASN A 479 -16.17 -21.87 -21.18
N VAL A 480 -16.11 -20.58 -21.54
CA VAL A 480 -17.29 -19.77 -21.88
C VAL A 480 -17.92 -20.20 -23.22
N THR A 481 -17.09 -20.45 -24.23
CA THR A 481 -17.57 -20.79 -25.59
C THR A 481 -17.74 -22.28 -25.82
N THR A 482 -17.31 -23.11 -24.87
CA THR A 482 -17.35 -24.58 -24.90
C THR A 482 -16.58 -25.24 -26.05
N VAL A 483 -15.69 -24.50 -26.72
CA VAL A 483 -14.84 -25.03 -27.81
C VAL A 483 -13.73 -25.94 -27.27
N SER A 484 -13.35 -26.96 -28.03
CA SER A 484 -12.20 -27.83 -27.70
C SER A 484 -10.87 -27.12 -27.92
N VAL A 485 -9.78 -27.67 -27.34
CA VAL A 485 -8.40 -27.22 -27.59
C VAL A 485 -8.10 -27.17 -29.09
N SER A 486 -8.43 -28.24 -29.82
CA SER A 486 -8.24 -28.33 -31.27
C SER A 486 -9.05 -27.29 -32.06
N GLN A 487 -10.28 -26.99 -31.65
CA GLN A 487 -11.09 -25.94 -32.27
C GLN A 487 -10.53 -24.55 -31.97
N TYR A 488 -10.06 -24.31 -30.74
CA TYR A 488 -9.42 -23.05 -30.37
C TYR A 488 -8.14 -22.79 -31.17
N ILE A 489 -7.29 -23.80 -31.38
CA ILE A 489 -6.11 -23.69 -32.25
C ILE A 489 -6.51 -23.31 -33.69
N ARG A 490 -7.59 -23.90 -34.23
CA ARG A 490 -8.10 -23.54 -35.57
C ARG A 490 -8.52 -22.07 -35.62
N LEU A 491 -9.21 -21.58 -34.59
CA LEU A 491 -9.61 -20.17 -34.49
C LEU A 491 -8.38 -19.24 -34.41
N LEU A 492 -7.36 -19.60 -33.62
CA LEU A 492 -6.11 -18.85 -33.54
C LEU A 492 -5.38 -18.79 -34.88
N ARG A 493 -5.51 -19.82 -35.73
CA ARG A 493 -4.84 -19.90 -37.04
C ARG A 493 -5.59 -19.27 -38.20
N ASN A 494 -6.86 -18.90 -38.01
CA ASN A 494 -7.74 -18.51 -39.12
C ASN A 494 -7.29 -17.21 -39.79
N THR A 495 -7.37 -16.08 -39.08
CA THR A 495 -6.91 -14.78 -39.58
C THR A 495 -6.18 -14.00 -38.48
N GLN A 496 -5.33 -13.05 -38.87
CA GLN A 496 -4.73 -12.11 -37.90
C GLN A 496 -5.80 -11.36 -37.11
N GLY A 497 -6.95 -11.03 -37.74
CA GLY A 497 -8.08 -10.36 -37.08
C GLY A 497 -8.75 -11.21 -36.00
N ASP A 498 -8.95 -12.50 -36.27
CA ASP A 498 -9.53 -13.43 -35.29
C ASP A 498 -8.60 -13.64 -34.09
N MET A 499 -7.29 -13.77 -34.34
CA MET A 499 -6.29 -13.87 -33.27
C MET A 499 -6.28 -12.62 -32.38
N ILE A 500 -6.39 -11.42 -32.95
CA ILE A 500 -6.49 -10.16 -32.21
C ILE A 500 -7.71 -10.20 -31.31
N LYS A 501 -8.88 -10.49 -31.88
CA LYS A 501 -10.13 -10.53 -31.13
C LYS A 501 -10.01 -11.51 -29.97
N LEU A 502 -9.43 -12.69 -30.17
CA LEU A 502 -9.26 -13.70 -29.13
C LEU A 502 -8.27 -13.30 -28.02
N LEU A 503 -7.18 -12.60 -28.35
CA LEU A 503 -6.16 -12.16 -27.38
C LEU A 503 -6.51 -10.82 -26.68
N GLU A 504 -7.44 -10.05 -27.26
CA GLU A 504 -8.02 -8.83 -26.67
C GLU A 504 -9.34 -9.11 -25.92
N THR A 505 -9.98 -10.27 -26.13
CA THR A 505 -11.23 -10.61 -25.43
C THR A 505 -10.95 -10.84 -23.94
N GLU A 506 -11.51 -9.96 -23.12
CA GLU A 506 -11.56 -10.16 -21.67
C GLU A 506 -12.72 -11.09 -21.33
N CYS A 507 -12.45 -12.13 -20.55
CA CYS A 507 -13.48 -12.94 -19.93
C CYS A 507 -13.48 -12.64 -18.44
N ASP A 508 -14.65 -12.28 -17.90
CA ASP A 508 -14.85 -12.04 -16.47
C ASP A 508 -14.43 -13.27 -15.68
N ASP A 509 -13.62 -13.05 -14.65
CA ASP A 509 -13.15 -14.09 -13.73
C ASP A 509 -13.40 -13.55 -12.31
N ASP A 510 -14.20 -14.28 -11.52
CA ASP A 510 -14.80 -13.85 -10.23
C ASP A 510 -13.78 -13.43 -9.13
N ASN A 511 -12.48 -13.64 -9.35
CA ASN A 511 -11.41 -13.34 -8.39
C ASN A 511 -10.66 -12.03 -8.69
N ARG A 512 -11.25 -11.06 -9.41
CA ARG A 512 -10.49 -9.94 -10.01
C ARG A 512 -11.13 -8.57 -9.80
N ASP A 513 -10.28 -7.53 -9.69
CA ASP A 513 -10.68 -6.13 -9.55
C ASP A 513 -11.28 -5.61 -10.88
N PRO A 514 -12.56 -5.19 -10.92
CA PRO A 514 -13.28 -4.85 -12.14
C PRO A 514 -12.79 -3.59 -12.87
N LYS A 515 -11.77 -2.88 -12.35
CA LYS A 515 -11.27 -1.62 -12.93
C LYS A 515 -10.02 -1.75 -13.80
N GLN A 516 -9.45 -2.94 -13.99
CA GLN A 516 -8.19 -3.12 -14.73
C GLN A 516 -8.35 -3.95 -15.99
N THR A 517 -7.98 -3.37 -17.14
CA THR A 517 -7.91 -4.05 -18.44
C THR A 517 -6.68 -4.99 -18.47
N HIS A 518 -6.91 -6.30 -18.56
CA HIS A 518 -5.91 -7.35 -18.35
C HIS A 518 -5.66 -8.25 -19.57
N ALA A 519 -6.18 -7.92 -20.75
CA ALA A 519 -5.78 -8.58 -22.00
C ALA A 519 -4.25 -8.64 -22.14
N ILE A 520 -3.67 -9.78 -22.54
CA ILE A 520 -2.20 -9.90 -22.60
C ILE A 520 -1.57 -8.85 -23.52
N VAL A 521 -2.28 -8.54 -24.62
CA VAL A 521 -1.89 -7.52 -25.60
C VAL A 521 -1.88 -6.12 -24.98
N SER A 522 -2.89 -5.76 -24.16
CA SER A 522 -2.93 -4.44 -23.52
C SER A 522 -1.74 -4.23 -22.58
N THR A 523 -1.30 -5.29 -21.91
CA THR A 523 -0.11 -5.20 -21.04
C THR A 523 1.15 -4.85 -21.82
N TRP A 524 1.36 -5.43 -23.02
CA TRP A 524 2.54 -5.12 -23.84
C TRP A 524 2.45 -3.76 -24.53
N VAL A 525 1.24 -3.35 -24.95
CA VAL A 525 1.01 -2.02 -25.54
C VAL A 525 1.46 -0.90 -24.62
N VAL A 526 1.14 -0.97 -23.32
CA VAL A 526 1.61 0.02 -22.33
C VAL A 526 3.15 0.11 -22.31
N SER A 527 3.83 -1.02 -22.42
CA SER A 527 5.29 -1.06 -22.45
C SER A 527 5.86 -0.49 -23.75
N PHE A 528 5.21 -0.72 -24.91
CA PHE A 528 5.60 -0.09 -26.18
C PHE A 528 5.48 1.44 -26.13
N GLU A 529 4.42 1.98 -25.51
CA GLU A 529 4.28 3.44 -25.32
C GLU A 529 5.40 4.06 -24.49
N GLN A 530 5.88 3.33 -23.47
CA GLN A 530 7.01 3.81 -22.67
C GLN A 530 8.31 3.75 -23.47
N ILE A 531 8.55 2.65 -24.20
CA ILE A 531 9.73 2.50 -25.08
C ILE A 531 9.75 3.58 -26.15
N ARG A 532 8.58 4.02 -26.65
CA ARG A 532 8.48 5.09 -27.65
C ARG A 532 9.13 6.41 -27.21
N LYS A 533 9.26 6.65 -25.90
CA LYS A 533 9.95 7.83 -25.35
C LYS A 533 11.46 7.79 -25.56
N ASP A 534 12.04 6.60 -25.69
CA ASP A 534 13.44 6.39 -26.07
C ASP A 534 13.54 6.30 -27.60
N ARG A 535 14.11 7.34 -28.24
CA ARG A 535 14.21 7.42 -29.70
C ARG A 535 14.97 6.24 -30.32
N GLY A 536 15.98 5.75 -29.62
CA GLY A 536 16.82 4.64 -30.09
C GLY A 536 16.08 3.32 -30.05
N ALA A 537 15.55 2.97 -28.88
CA ALA A 537 14.77 1.75 -28.70
C ALA A 537 13.52 1.74 -29.59
N ALA A 538 12.85 2.88 -29.77
CA ALA A 538 11.70 3.03 -30.68
C ALA A 538 12.06 2.72 -32.15
N LYS A 539 13.22 3.20 -32.62
CA LYS A 539 13.71 2.93 -33.99
C LYS A 539 13.98 1.44 -34.22
N LEU A 540 14.60 0.78 -33.23
CA LEU A 540 14.82 -0.67 -33.27
C LEU A 540 13.49 -1.44 -33.24
N LEU A 541 12.56 -1.05 -32.37
CA LEU A 541 11.24 -1.68 -32.24
C LEU A 541 10.44 -1.58 -33.56
N SER A 542 10.48 -0.43 -34.23
CA SER A 542 9.82 -0.21 -35.53
C SER A 542 10.37 -1.15 -36.62
N LEU A 543 11.69 -1.35 -36.67
CA LEU A 543 12.29 -2.34 -37.58
C LEU A 543 11.83 -3.76 -37.24
N ILE A 544 11.89 -4.14 -35.96
CA ILE A 544 11.58 -5.52 -35.51
C ILE A 544 10.16 -5.93 -35.91
N ALA A 545 9.20 -5.01 -35.90
CA ALA A 545 7.83 -5.26 -36.36
C ALA A 545 7.74 -5.81 -37.80
N HIS A 546 8.72 -5.50 -38.65
CA HIS A 546 8.71 -5.78 -40.09
C HIS A 546 9.68 -6.88 -40.54
N ILE A 547 10.35 -7.54 -39.59
CA ILE A 547 11.31 -8.63 -39.86
C ILE A 547 10.91 -9.92 -39.14
N GLU A 548 11.63 -11.02 -39.41
CA GLU A 548 11.49 -12.26 -38.66
C GLU A 548 11.90 -12.05 -37.19
N PHE A 549 11.14 -12.63 -36.25
CA PHE A 549 11.26 -12.37 -34.82
C PHE A 549 12.29 -13.25 -34.12
N LYS A 550 12.82 -14.27 -34.78
CA LYS A 550 13.90 -15.13 -34.27
C LYS A 550 15.22 -14.89 -34.99
N ALA A 551 16.32 -15.15 -34.28
CA ALA A 551 17.68 -15.13 -34.79
C ALA A 551 18.08 -13.80 -35.45
N ILE A 552 17.64 -12.67 -34.87
CA ILE A 552 17.88 -11.32 -35.40
C ILE A 552 19.37 -10.95 -35.20
N PRO A 553 20.18 -10.80 -36.25
CA PRO A 553 21.59 -10.47 -36.10
C PRO A 553 21.77 -8.96 -35.79
N PRO A 554 22.74 -8.55 -34.96
CA PRO A 554 23.00 -7.13 -34.65
C PRO A 554 23.19 -6.25 -35.89
N SER A 555 23.75 -6.82 -36.96
CA SER A 555 24.01 -6.14 -38.23
C SER A 555 22.77 -5.67 -38.98
N ILE A 556 21.58 -6.21 -38.65
CA ILE A 556 20.33 -5.78 -39.29
C ILE A 556 19.78 -4.48 -38.71
N PHE A 557 20.17 -4.13 -37.48
CA PHE A 557 19.65 -2.95 -36.81
C PHE A 557 20.18 -1.65 -37.45
N PRO A 558 19.35 -0.61 -37.59
CA PRO A 558 19.83 0.68 -38.02
C PRO A 558 20.76 1.26 -36.97
N SER A 559 21.75 2.04 -37.42
CA SER A 559 22.55 2.85 -36.51
C SER A 559 21.61 3.86 -35.82
N VAL A 560 21.64 3.81 -34.49
CA VAL A 560 20.94 4.71 -33.58
C VAL A 560 21.84 5.89 -33.17
N GLY A 561 23.15 5.78 -33.41
CA GLY A 561 24.16 6.77 -33.07
C GLY A 561 25.50 6.10 -32.77
N LEU A 562 26.14 6.47 -31.66
CA LEU A 562 27.38 5.82 -31.19
C LEU A 562 27.11 4.37 -30.74
N GLU A 563 28.16 3.55 -30.71
CA GLU A 563 28.07 2.14 -30.27
C GLU A 563 27.46 2.02 -28.86
N SER A 564 27.81 2.94 -27.95
CA SER A 564 27.21 3.02 -26.61
C SER A 564 25.70 3.27 -26.63
N GLU A 565 25.22 4.11 -27.55
CA GLU A 565 23.78 4.42 -27.68
C GLU A 565 23.01 3.24 -28.29
N GLN A 566 23.64 2.51 -29.23
CA GLN A 566 23.10 1.27 -29.78
C GLN A 566 22.96 0.19 -28.70
N SER A 567 24.00 -0.02 -27.89
CA SER A 567 23.98 -0.96 -26.77
C SER A 567 22.95 -0.55 -25.71
N MET A 568 22.78 0.74 -25.44
CA MET A 568 21.71 1.22 -24.55
C MET A 568 20.33 0.92 -25.12
N ALA A 569 20.07 1.19 -26.40
CA ALA A 569 18.78 0.91 -27.03
C ALA A 569 18.42 -0.59 -27.02
N LEU A 570 19.37 -1.46 -27.34
CA LEU A 570 19.21 -2.92 -27.23
C LEU A 570 19.02 -3.37 -25.78
N GLY A 571 19.79 -2.77 -24.86
CA GLY A 571 19.69 -2.99 -23.42
C GLY A 571 18.33 -2.60 -22.86
N VAL A 572 17.69 -1.54 -23.38
CA VAL A 572 16.30 -1.17 -23.06
C VAL A 572 15.36 -2.29 -23.50
N LEU A 573 15.40 -2.72 -24.76
CA LEU A 573 14.51 -3.77 -25.26
C LEU A 573 14.68 -5.11 -24.50
N CYS A 574 15.92 -5.48 -24.15
CA CYS A 574 16.22 -6.64 -23.31
C CYS A 574 15.76 -6.42 -21.86
N GLY A 575 15.90 -5.21 -21.34
CA GLY A 575 15.45 -4.81 -20.00
C GLY A 575 13.94 -4.93 -19.80
N TYR A 576 13.16 -4.76 -20.88
CA TYR A 576 11.72 -5.02 -20.94
C TYR A 576 11.37 -6.51 -21.13
N SER A 577 12.38 -7.39 -21.26
CA SER A 577 12.22 -8.80 -21.63
C SER A 577 11.52 -9.02 -22.99
N PHE A 578 11.56 -8.02 -23.88
CA PHE A 578 11.01 -8.15 -25.24
C PHE A 578 12.00 -8.76 -26.21
N LEU A 579 13.31 -8.51 -26.00
CA LEU A 579 14.40 -9.22 -26.65
C LEU A 579 15.12 -10.13 -25.66
N THR A 580 15.53 -11.29 -26.16
CA THR A 580 16.44 -12.21 -25.46
C THR A 580 17.72 -12.32 -26.27
N GLU A 581 18.85 -12.05 -25.63
CA GLU A 581 20.16 -12.17 -26.23
C GLU A 581 20.61 -13.64 -26.27
N GLN A 582 21.11 -14.10 -27.41
CA GLN A 582 21.61 -15.45 -27.61
C GLN A 582 23.10 -15.43 -27.96
N GLY A 583 23.87 -16.38 -27.41
CA GLY A 583 25.27 -16.60 -27.77
C GLY A 583 26.18 -15.39 -27.58
N ASN A 584 26.07 -14.70 -26.43
CA ASN A 584 26.85 -13.48 -26.09
C ASN A 584 26.70 -12.35 -27.13
N GLY A 585 25.47 -12.09 -27.59
CA GLY A 585 25.17 -10.95 -28.46
C GLY A 585 25.24 -11.28 -29.94
N ALA A 586 25.39 -12.56 -30.29
CA ALA A 586 25.42 -13.01 -31.67
C ALA A 586 24.07 -12.80 -32.37
N THR A 587 22.95 -13.07 -31.69
CA THR A 587 21.60 -12.86 -32.22
C THR A 587 20.62 -12.50 -31.11
N TYR A 588 19.50 -11.89 -31.49
CA TYR A 588 18.38 -11.56 -30.61
C TYR A 588 17.10 -12.27 -31.03
N ASP A 589 16.33 -12.72 -30.05
CA ASP A 589 15.00 -13.28 -30.26
C ASP A 589 13.94 -12.38 -29.63
N MET A 590 12.91 -12.05 -30.40
CA MET A 590 11.65 -11.52 -29.89
C MET A 590 10.63 -12.65 -29.76
N HIS A 591 9.82 -12.57 -28.73
CA HIS A 591 8.75 -13.51 -28.50
C HIS A 591 7.63 -13.39 -29.55
N ARG A 592 7.14 -14.50 -30.11
CA ARG A 592 6.10 -14.52 -31.17
C ARG A 592 4.86 -13.67 -30.86
N LEU A 593 4.22 -13.86 -29.71
CA LEU A 593 3.03 -13.06 -29.33
C LEU A 593 3.36 -11.58 -29.08
N VAL A 594 4.56 -11.26 -28.58
CA VAL A 594 5.02 -9.87 -28.41
C VAL A 594 5.25 -9.23 -29.77
N HIS A 595 5.90 -9.94 -30.70
CA HIS A 595 6.11 -9.50 -32.08
C HIS A 595 4.78 -9.26 -32.80
N PHE A 596 3.81 -10.15 -32.58
CA PHE A 596 2.46 -9.99 -33.10
C PHE A 596 1.76 -8.74 -32.52
N ALA A 597 1.80 -8.56 -31.20
CA ALA A 597 1.26 -7.36 -30.55
C ALA A 597 1.94 -6.08 -31.03
N LEU A 598 3.26 -6.13 -31.25
CA LEU A 598 4.06 -5.04 -31.81
C LEU A 598 3.59 -4.68 -33.23
N GLN A 599 3.39 -5.68 -34.09
CA GLN A 599 2.88 -5.46 -35.45
C GLN A 599 1.51 -4.78 -35.45
N ILE A 600 0.63 -5.15 -34.52
CA ILE A 600 -0.68 -4.52 -34.36
C ILE A 600 -0.55 -3.08 -33.88
N TRP A 601 0.27 -2.85 -32.85
CA TRP A 601 0.48 -1.53 -32.29
C TRP A 601 1.06 -0.56 -33.33
N VAL A 602 2.06 -0.98 -34.10
CA VAL A 602 2.63 -0.18 -35.21
C VAL A 602 1.58 0.11 -36.30
N LYS A 603 0.74 -0.86 -36.67
CA LYS A 603 -0.36 -0.66 -37.63
C LYS A 603 -1.40 0.36 -37.15
N ARG A 604 -1.66 0.45 -35.84
CA ARG A 604 -2.71 1.31 -35.25
C ARG A 604 -2.24 2.74 -34.94
N GLN A 605 -0.95 2.96 -34.65
CA GLN A 605 -0.46 4.22 -34.06
C GLN A 605 0.45 5.08 -34.96
N CYS A 606 1.03 4.55 -36.02
CA CYS A 606 2.04 5.27 -36.80
C CYS A 606 1.56 5.61 -38.22
N ASN A 607 2.17 6.64 -38.83
CA ASN A 607 2.28 6.80 -40.28
C ASN A 607 2.96 5.54 -40.84
N SER A 608 2.21 4.45 -40.95
CA SER A 608 2.74 3.11 -41.25
C SER A 608 3.48 3.09 -42.58
N ARG A 609 3.13 4.01 -43.49
CA ARG A 609 3.74 4.18 -44.80
C ARG A 609 5.18 4.70 -44.75
N GLU A 610 5.44 5.77 -44.01
CA GLU A 610 6.75 6.42 -43.93
C GLU A 610 7.76 5.53 -43.18
N GLN A 611 7.34 4.93 -42.07
CA GLN A 611 8.18 3.98 -41.32
C GLN A 611 8.44 2.69 -42.09
N ARG A 612 7.44 2.16 -42.82
CA ARG A 612 7.63 0.99 -43.68
C ARG A 612 8.62 1.29 -44.80
N GLN A 613 8.56 2.48 -45.39
CA GLN A 613 9.51 2.92 -46.41
C GLN A 613 10.94 3.02 -45.85
N ASP A 614 11.12 3.66 -44.69
CA ASP A 614 12.44 3.75 -44.03
C ASP A 614 13.05 2.38 -43.73
N VAL A 615 12.21 1.42 -43.32
CA VAL A 615 12.61 0.04 -43.07
C VAL A 615 12.99 -0.68 -44.37
N LEU A 616 12.24 -0.49 -45.46
CA LEU A 616 12.55 -1.07 -46.77
C LEU A 616 13.88 -0.53 -47.32
N VAL A 617 14.09 0.78 -47.28
CA VAL A 617 15.33 1.45 -47.71
C VAL A 617 16.54 0.97 -46.88
N HIS A 618 16.39 0.88 -45.56
CA HIS A 618 17.45 0.38 -44.68
C HIS A 618 17.84 -1.08 -45.01
N ARG A 619 16.86 -1.91 -45.37
CA ARG A 619 17.08 -3.31 -45.72
C ARG A 619 17.73 -3.49 -47.09
N GLU A 620 17.35 -2.70 -48.09
CA GLU A 620 18.02 -2.70 -49.38
C GLU A 620 19.51 -2.36 -49.21
N ARG A 621 19.84 -1.39 -48.34
CA ARG A 621 21.22 -1.03 -48.03
C ARG A 621 22.02 -2.20 -47.44
N ILE A 622 21.43 -2.99 -46.54
CA ILE A 622 22.09 -4.14 -45.90
C ILE A 622 22.15 -5.35 -46.83
N PHE A 623 21.20 -5.47 -47.76
CA PHE A 623 21.01 -6.65 -48.61
C PHE A 623 21.13 -6.28 -50.10
N SER A 624 22.32 -5.85 -50.51
CA SER A 624 22.63 -5.32 -51.86
C SER A 624 23.72 -6.10 -52.61
N THR A 625 24.10 -7.28 -52.12
CA THR A 625 25.19 -8.06 -52.72
C THR A 625 25.03 -9.57 -52.52
N ASP A 626 25.41 -10.32 -53.55
CA ASP A 626 25.53 -11.79 -53.54
C ASP A 626 27.00 -12.27 -53.51
N LYS A 627 27.93 -11.39 -53.13
CA LYS A 627 29.36 -11.72 -53.02
C LYS A 627 29.56 -12.86 -52.02
N TRP A 628 30.30 -13.89 -52.45
CA TRP A 628 30.58 -15.06 -51.62
C TRP A 628 31.33 -14.73 -50.31
N GLY A 629 32.17 -13.69 -50.31
CA GLY A 629 32.86 -13.21 -49.10
C GLY A 629 31.93 -12.67 -48.01
N GLU A 630 30.69 -12.30 -48.35
CA GLU A 630 29.67 -11.81 -47.41
C GLU A 630 28.59 -12.86 -47.13
N ARG A 631 28.85 -14.12 -47.52
CA ARG A 631 27.92 -15.26 -47.41
C ARG A 631 27.29 -15.44 -46.05
N GLU A 632 28.09 -15.35 -45.00
CA GLU A 632 27.59 -15.53 -43.65
C GLU A 632 26.60 -14.41 -43.25
N LYS A 633 26.88 -13.17 -43.66
CA LYS A 633 26.03 -12.01 -43.37
C LYS A 633 24.69 -12.06 -44.11
N TRP A 634 24.71 -12.41 -45.40
CA TRP A 634 23.44 -12.53 -46.14
C TRP A 634 22.65 -13.77 -45.75
N ARG A 635 23.30 -14.89 -45.35
CA ARG A 635 22.59 -16.06 -44.80
C ARG A 635 21.82 -15.76 -43.53
N GLN A 636 22.43 -15.02 -42.62
CA GLN A 636 21.79 -14.61 -41.37
C GLN A 636 20.64 -13.63 -41.61
N THR A 637 20.72 -12.77 -42.63
CA THR A 637 19.68 -11.76 -42.91
C THR A 637 18.56 -12.25 -43.84
N LEU A 638 18.80 -13.33 -44.60
CA LEU A 638 17.87 -13.86 -45.61
C LEU A 638 16.46 -14.21 -45.06
N PRO A 639 16.30 -14.88 -43.90
CA PRO A 639 14.97 -15.17 -43.35
C PRO A 639 14.16 -13.90 -43.05
N HIS A 640 14.82 -12.86 -42.57
CA HIS A 640 14.21 -11.55 -42.29
C HIS A 640 13.80 -10.84 -43.57
N VAL A 641 14.55 -11.01 -44.66
CA VAL A 641 14.23 -10.43 -45.96
C VAL A 641 13.02 -11.12 -46.58
N LEU A 642 13.04 -12.45 -46.63
CA LEU A 642 11.96 -13.29 -47.19
C LEU A 642 10.62 -13.03 -46.49
N LYS A 643 10.64 -12.87 -45.17
CA LYS A 643 9.42 -12.62 -44.38
C LYS A 643 8.64 -11.40 -44.86
N ALA A 644 9.33 -10.35 -45.31
CA ALA A 644 8.64 -9.14 -45.74
C ALA A 644 8.25 -9.13 -47.23
N VAL A 645 8.97 -9.87 -48.07
CA VAL A 645 8.53 -10.10 -49.46
C VAL A 645 7.21 -10.90 -49.49
N GLN A 646 6.96 -11.70 -48.45
CA GLN A 646 5.72 -12.49 -48.29
C GLN A 646 4.54 -11.70 -47.69
N SER A 647 4.73 -10.47 -47.20
CA SER A 647 3.65 -9.69 -46.56
C SER A 647 2.80 -8.91 -47.58
N ASP A 648 1.68 -9.52 -47.99
CA ASP A 648 0.55 -9.03 -48.82
C ASP A 648 0.79 -7.67 -49.53
N GLY A 649 1.33 -7.74 -50.74
CA GLY A 649 1.59 -6.62 -51.64
C GLY A 649 0.30 -6.04 -52.23
N LYS A 650 -0.29 -5.07 -51.53
CA LYS A 650 -1.44 -4.28 -52.03
C LYS A 650 -1.18 -2.79 -52.12
N ASP A 651 0.05 -2.34 -51.83
CA ASP A 651 0.41 -0.92 -51.97
C ASP A 651 1.20 -0.72 -53.28
N LYS A 652 0.67 0.12 -54.19
CA LYS A 652 1.27 0.35 -55.51
C LYS A 652 2.55 1.18 -55.45
N ASP A 653 2.80 1.89 -54.35
CA ASP A 653 3.91 2.84 -54.21
C ASP A 653 5.21 2.20 -53.67
N SER A 654 5.19 0.99 -53.11
CA SER A 654 6.38 0.27 -52.57
C SER A 654 6.88 -0.88 -53.48
N TRP A 655 6.41 -0.88 -54.73
CA TRP A 655 6.58 -1.98 -55.68
C TRP A 655 8.01 -2.11 -56.22
N GLN A 656 8.81 -1.04 -56.22
CA GLN A 656 10.18 -1.07 -56.74
C GLN A 656 11.17 -1.66 -55.72
N GLU A 657 11.10 -1.23 -54.46
CA GLU A 657 11.99 -1.65 -53.39
C GLU A 657 11.72 -3.11 -52.96
N GLU A 658 10.45 -3.53 -52.90
CA GLU A 658 10.08 -4.92 -52.61
C GLU A 658 10.55 -5.89 -53.71
N ASN A 659 10.52 -5.46 -54.99
CA ASN A 659 11.05 -6.23 -56.11
C ASN A 659 12.58 -6.30 -56.11
N ASN A 660 13.27 -5.21 -55.77
CA ASN A 660 14.74 -5.22 -55.63
C ASN A 660 15.20 -6.15 -54.50
N LEU A 661 14.52 -6.12 -53.34
CA LEU A 661 14.79 -7.05 -52.23
C LEU A 661 14.52 -8.51 -52.66
N GLY A 662 13.43 -8.75 -53.40
CA GLY A 662 13.13 -10.06 -53.99
C GLY A 662 14.20 -10.54 -54.98
N TYR A 663 14.70 -9.65 -55.83
CA TYR A 663 15.78 -9.92 -56.79
C TYR A 663 17.06 -10.36 -56.08
N TRP A 664 17.53 -9.59 -55.10
CA TRP A 664 18.73 -9.94 -54.34
C TRP A 664 18.53 -11.21 -53.52
N ALA A 665 17.34 -11.43 -52.92
CA ALA A 665 17.06 -12.66 -52.18
C ALA A 665 17.15 -13.89 -53.11
N GLY A 666 16.62 -13.77 -54.33
CA GLY A 666 16.77 -14.79 -55.38
C GLY A 666 18.24 -15.05 -55.76
N ARG A 667 19.04 -14.00 -55.96
CA ARG A 667 20.47 -14.10 -56.27
C ARG A 667 21.26 -14.82 -55.17
N CYS A 668 21.02 -14.47 -53.89
CA CYS A 668 21.65 -15.13 -52.75
C CYS A 668 21.24 -16.61 -52.62
N LEU A 669 19.96 -16.93 -52.82
CA LEU A 669 19.46 -18.31 -52.85
C LEU A 669 20.09 -19.13 -53.99
N MET A 670 20.24 -18.53 -55.18
CA MET A 670 20.93 -19.16 -56.31
C MET A 670 22.41 -19.38 -56.03
N ALA A 671 23.10 -18.39 -55.44
CA ALA A 671 24.49 -18.54 -55.02
C ALA A 671 24.65 -19.66 -53.97
N GLU A 672 23.68 -19.82 -53.07
CA GLU A 672 23.65 -20.91 -52.09
C GLU A 672 23.37 -22.28 -52.69
N ALA A 673 22.52 -22.34 -53.72
CA ALA A 673 22.18 -23.55 -54.47
C ALA A 673 23.26 -23.93 -55.50
N ALA A 674 24.08 -22.98 -55.96
CA ALA A 674 25.10 -23.19 -57.00
C ALA A 674 26.08 -24.35 -56.71
N PRO A 675 26.55 -24.61 -55.47
CA PRO A 675 27.37 -25.78 -55.18
C PRO A 675 26.61 -27.11 -55.30
N ARG A 676 25.29 -27.11 -55.07
CA ARG A 676 24.43 -28.31 -55.26
C ARG A 676 24.16 -28.58 -56.74
N TRP A 677 24.21 -27.55 -57.58
CA TRP A 677 24.01 -27.65 -59.04
C TRP A 677 25.33 -27.79 -59.82
N ALA A 678 26.49 -27.53 -59.23
CA ALA A 678 27.80 -27.76 -59.86
C ALA A 678 28.08 -29.24 -60.21
N HIS A 679 27.26 -30.17 -59.73
CA HIS A 679 27.31 -31.59 -60.12
C HIS A 679 26.18 -32.00 -61.10
N ALA A 680 25.30 -31.08 -61.49
CA ALA A 680 24.12 -31.35 -62.29
C ALA A 680 23.80 -30.21 -63.27
N ILE A 681 24.73 -29.93 -64.20
CA ILE A 681 24.41 -29.13 -65.40
C ILE A 681 25.01 -29.85 -66.63
N PRO A 682 24.21 -30.49 -67.49
CA PRO A 682 24.44 -30.46 -68.93
C PRO A 682 24.07 -29.07 -69.44
N ALA A 683 24.91 -28.54 -70.33
CA ALA A 683 24.69 -27.28 -71.02
C ALA A 683 23.32 -27.25 -71.73
N GLU A 684 22.76 -26.05 -71.85
CA GLU A 684 21.56 -25.68 -72.63
C GLU A 684 20.21 -25.78 -71.91
N VAL A 685 19.85 -24.71 -71.19
CA VAL A 685 18.46 -24.21 -71.18
C VAL A 685 18.49 -22.66 -71.18
N PRO A 686 17.77 -21.95 -72.07
CA PRO A 686 17.84 -20.49 -72.18
C PRO A 686 16.99 -19.79 -71.11
N LEU A 687 17.56 -18.78 -70.46
CA LEU A 687 16.88 -17.86 -69.54
C LEU A 687 16.17 -16.76 -70.35
N TYR A 688 14.86 -16.61 -70.18
CA TYR A 688 14.09 -15.44 -70.62
C TYR A 688 13.61 -14.65 -69.40
N TRP A 689 14.23 -13.48 -69.14
CA TRP A 689 13.60 -12.29 -68.53
C TRP A 689 14.46 -11.05 -68.87
N PRO A 690 13.86 -9.86 -69.11
CA PRO A 690 14.46 -8.80 -69.89
C PRO A 690 15.54 -8.04 -69.11
N ALA A 691 16.50 -7.55 -69.88
CA ALA A 691 17.58 -6.70 -69.39
C ALA A 691 17.04 -5.33 -68.92
N PRO A 692 17.64 -4.73 -67.87
CA PRO A 692 17.35 -3.37 -67.46
C PRO A 692 18.04 -2.41 -68.45
N GLY A 693 17.25 -1.69 -69.24
CA GLY A 693 17.77 -0.64 -70.10
C GLY A 693 16.83 -0.23 -71.22
N SER A 694 15.86 0.64 -70.94
CA SER A 694 15.39 1.62 -71.92
C SER A 694 14.71 2.79 -71.20
N THR A 695 15.38 3.93 -71.23
CA THR A 695 14.82 5.26 -71.03
C THR A 695 13.66 5.53 -71.99
N ALA A 696 12.51 5.95 -71.45
CA ALA A 696 11.62 6.97 -71.98
C ALA A 696 10.62 7.36 -70.88
#